data_AF-A0A495L1N6-F1
#
_entry.id   AF-A0A495L1N6-F1
#
_cell.length_a   1.000
_cell.length_b   1.000
_cell.length_c   1.000
_cell.angle_alpha   90.00
_cell.angle_beta   90.00
_cell.angle_gamma   90.00
#
_symmetry.space_group_name_H-M   'P 1'
#
loop_
_entity.id
_entity.type
_entity.pdbx_description
1 polymer ?
#
loop_
_entity_poly.entity_id
_entity_poly.type
_entity_poly.pdbx_seq_one_letter_code
_entity_poly.pdbx_strand_id
1 'polypeptide(L)'
;MSVAEEPPEERGYERTPPHDIQAEQSVLGGMLLSKDAITQVVEIIRSADFYRPAHQIIYDSVVDLFSRGEPVDAISVNAELTKRGEAARVGGAPYLHTLTEAIPTAANAGYYAKIVSDRAVLRRLVEVGTRIAQIGYAGDGEVDDLVDHAQAEIYKVAEKRTGEDYVVLGDIMPGALDEIEAIGAHDGTLTGVPTGFADFDALTNGLHPGQMVIIAARPAVGKALGLDTRLPTPEGWTTMGEVKVGEELIAADGRPTRVVAATEVMTGRPCYEVVFDDGTKVVADAEHQWLTDTRASRRAAKEAEASDAPPHVLPGVRTTRELARTLRLETADRRLSHSVANASPLELPDRELPLPPYFLGVWLGDGSSSIARITTKDPEVVLNIETEGLVTKPVGSTELTYGVFFPKESPAPVSRECIDDHGSVQASLRTLGVLDDKHIPMEYLRASEAQRRALLAGLLDTVGTVNASGSVQFAVTNERLAFDVRELLHSLGHRTGMSTKRVEGRTETSSVCFTITFGSTREVFGIERKRLAHRERSEGRAYQRVGSRFVTEVRPIPSVPVRCVQVDHPDHLYLATEAMVPTHNSTLALDFARAASIKNEMTSVFFSLEMGRNEIVMRLLSAEARVPLHTMRSGLMTDEDWARLARRMGEVASAPLFIDDSPNMSMMEIRAKCRRLKQQHDLKLVIVDYLQLMSSPGRVESRQQEVSEMSRSLKLLAKELEVPVVALSQLNRGPEQRTDKRPQVSDLRESGCLPADTRILRADTGAPVTIGELYRSGARDIQVWSLDERLRLVPKTMTHVFSSGMKNVFRLRLTSGREVTASGNHPFLTLDGWQPLEKLAVGGRISVPRHVPAPTTVTRWPDAEVVLLAHMIGDGSFVRRQPIRYASVDEANLSAVTEAARHFGITAVRDDYEAARVTTLRLPAPFHLTHGKRNPVAAWLDGLGLFGLRSHEKFVPEGVFGLDDDQIALFLRHLWATDGCAWWDAKNGDARIYYSSTSRRLVEGVSLLLGRLGIMGRIEEVRKGQHRVCYHLHVNGVENQTAFAKLVGCHGARGESLALCLSELTARQANTNVDTVPKQIWDRVRTTITDQRMTQREFAAAMGTAFCGSAQWKTAPSRTRIARVADVLDDADLELLATNDVFWDEIAAIEPLGEQEVFDATVLETHNFVADGVNVHNSIEQDADMVILLYREDVHDKESPRAGEADIIVAKHRNGPTADVTVAFQGHYSRFVDMAPG
;
A
#
# COMPACT_ATOMS: atom_id res chain seq x y z
N MET A 1 28.12 25.78 -66.21
CA MET A 1 28.06 24.52 -66.99
C MET A 1 29.24 23.68 -66.54
N SER A 2 28.99 22.75 -65.62
CA SER A 2 30.02 22.00 -64.92
C SER A 2 29.45 20.62 -64.58
N VAL A 3 30.01 19.64 -65.27
CA VAL A 3 30.24 18.24 -64.88
C VAL A 3 29.02 17.42 -64.44
N ALA A 4 28.62 16.52 -65.33
CA ALA A 4 27.70 15.42 -65.08
C ALA A 4 28.38 14.33 -64.25
N GLU A 5 27.74 13.94 -63.16
CA GLU A 5 27.95 12.67 -62.46
C GLU A 5 26.62 11.89 -62.52
N GLU A 6 26.72 10.64 -62.93
CA GLU A 6 25.62 9.69 -63.09
C GLU A 6 24.91 9.40 -61.75
N PRO A 7 23.57 9.18 -61.75
CA PRO A 7 22.84 8.84 -60.54
C PRO A 7 23.07 7.37 -60.14
N PRO A 8 23.16 7.05 -58.84
CA PRO A 8 23.25 5.67 -58.38
C PRO A 8 21.89 4.96 -58.48
N GLU A 9 21.92 3.69 -58.87
CA GLU A 9 20.77 2.79 -59.00
C GLU A 9 19.99 2.64 -57.67
N GLU A 10 18.74 3.11 -57.63
CA GLU A 10 17.75 2.66 -56.65
C GLU A 10 17.21 1.28 -57.05
N ARG A 11 17.73 0.22 -56.42
CA ARG A 11 17.03 -1.08 -56.38
C ARG A 11 16.03 -1.08 -55.22
N GLY A 12 14.81 -0.61 -55.49
CA GLY A 12 13.67 -0.82 -54.61
C GLY A 12 13.35 -2.31 -54.49
N TYR A 13 13.59 -2.90 -53.33
CA TYR A 13 13.08 -4.24 -53.01
C TYR A 13 11.60 -4.12 -52.62
N GLU A 14 10.70 -4.60 -53.49
CA GLU A 14 9.32 -4.91 -53.12
C GLU A 14 9.33 -6.01 -52.04
N ARG A 15 9.21 -5.64 -50.75
CA ARG A 15 9.16 -6.60 -49.65
C ARG A 15 7.71 -7.01 -49.41
N THR A 16 7.31 -8.15 -49.96
CA THR A 16 6.07 -8.83 -49.54
C THR A 16 6.26 -9.41 -48.13
N PRO A 17 5.27 -9.29 -47.22
CA PRO A 17 5.36 -9.89 -45.89
C PRO A 17 5.57 -11.41 -45.97
N PRO A 18 6.34 -12.03 -45.06
CA PRO A 18 6.54 -13.49 -45.06
C PRO A 18 5.21 -14.27 -45.04
N HIS A 19 5.02 -15.14 -46.02
CA HIS A 19 3.84 -15.99 -46.18
C HIS A 19 4.17 -17.26 -46.98
N ASP A 20 3.32 -18.29 -46.90
CA ASP A 20 3.40 -19.49 -47.73
C ASP A 20 1.99 -19.99 -48.06
N ILE A 21 1.49 -19.60 -49.24
CA ILE A 21 0.11 -19.93 -49.65
C ILE A 21 -0.07 -21.43 -49.83
N GLN A 22 0.96 -22.14 -50.30
CA GLN A 22 0.86 -23.57 -50.57
C GLN A 22 0.76 -24.37 -49.26
N ALA A 23 1.51 -23.96 -48.23
CA ALA A 23 1.37 -24.51 -46.88
C ALA A 23 -0.02 -24.22 -46.30
N GLU A 24 -0.52 -22.99 -46.41
CA GLU A 24 -1.87 -22.63 -45.94
C GLU A 24 -2.96 -23.47 -46.63
N GLN A 25 -2.87 -23.65 -47.95
CA GLN A 25 -3.81 -24.48 -48.70
C GLN A 25 -3.74 -25.96 -48.28
N SER A 26 -2.52 -26.46 -48.03
CA SER A 26 -2.30 -27.83 -47.58
C SER A 26 -2.88 -28.06 -46.18
N VAL A 27 -2.74 -27.10 -45.26
CA VAL A 27 -3.33 -27.16 -43.92
C VAL A 27 -4.85 -27.28 -43.99
N LEU A 28 -5.51 -26.36 -44.70
CA LEU A 28 -6.97 -26.37 -44.83
C LEU A 28 -7.46 -27.63 -45.56
N GLY A 29 -6.75 -28.05 -46.61
CA GLY A 29 -7.02 -29.31 -47.29
C GLY A 29 -6.94 -30.52 -46.36
N GLY A 30 -5.94 -30.57 -45.49
CA GLY A 30 -5.78 -31.64 -44.50
C GLY A 30 -6.93 -31.68 -43.51
N MET A 31 -7.33 -30.51 -43.01
CA MET A 31 -8.46 -30.36 -42.09
C MET A 31 -9.81 -30.78 -42.72
N LEU A 32 -10.01 -30.52 -44.02
CA LEU A 32 -11.21 -30.95 -44.76
C LEU A 32 -11.24 -32.46 -45.08
N LEU A 33 -10.09 -33.14 -45.00
CA LEU A 33 -9.97 -34.57 -45.32
C LEU A 33 -9.95 -35.47 -44.06
N SER A 34 -9.47 -34.97 -42.92
CA SER A 34 -9.32 -35.78 -41.71
C SER A 34 -9.60 -34.98 -40.44
N LYS A 35 -10.36 -35.61 -39.55
CA LYS A 35 -10.64 -35.11 -38.20
C LYS A 35 -9.37 -34.98 -37.35
N ASP A 36 -8.43 -35.91 -37.49
CA ASP A 36 -7.16 -35.91 -36.72
C ASP A 36 -6.22 -34.78 -37.18
N ALA A 37 -6.35 -34.35 -38.44
CA ALA A 37 -5.62 -33.19 -38.94
C ALA A 37 -6.15 -31.90 -38.30
N ILE A 38 -7.45 -31.80 -38.03
CA ILE A 38 -8.05 -30.65 -37.35
C ILE A 38 -7.46 -30.50 -35.94
N THR A 39 -7.40 -31.59 -35.16
CA THR A 39 -6.86 -31.54 -33.79
C THR A 39 -5.39 -31.11 -33.79
N GLN A 40 -4.56 -31.66 -34.67
CA GLN A 40 -3.15 -31.30 -34.76
C GLN A 40 -2.92 -29.85 -35.21
N VAL A 41 -3.73 -29.35 -36.15
CA VAL A 41 -3.57 -27.99 -36.68
C VAL A 41 -4.04 -26.95 -35.67
N VAL A 42 -5.14 -27.21 -34.96
CA VAL A 42 -5.69 -26.31 -33.94
C VAL A 42 -4.73 -26.14 -32.77
N GLU A 43 -3.87 -27.11 -32.48
CA GLU A 43 -2.80 -26.95 -31.47
C GLU A 43 -1.70 -25.96 -31.92
N ILE A 44 -1.43 -25.87 -33.23
CA ILE A 44 -0.24 -25.19 -33.77
C ILE A 44 -0.52 -23.77 -34.25
N ILE A 45 -1.69 -23.51 -34.85
CA ILE A 45 -2.04 -22.22 -35.46
C ILE A 45 -3.44 -21.71 -35.03
N ARG A 46 -3.69 -20.42 -35.25
CA ARG A 46 -5.00 -19.76 -35.10
C ARG A 46 -5.39 -19.10 -36.43
N SER A 47 -6.62 -18.63 -36.57
CA SER A 47 -7.09 -17.96 -37.78
C SER A 47 -6.20 -16.80 -38.20
N ALA A 48 -5.77 -15.95 -37.27
CA ALA A 48 -4.88 -14.82 -37.55
C ALA A 48 -3.48 -15.19 -38.11
N ASP A 49 -3.05 -16.46 -38.01
CA ASP A 49 -1.76 -16.90 -38.55
C ASP A 49 -1.79 -17.05 -40.08
N PHE A 50 -2.96 -17.25 -40.69
CA PHE A 50 -3.09 -17.28 -42.15
C PHE A 50 -2.93 -15.88 -42.75
N TYR A 51 -2.12 -15.78 -43.81
CA TYR A 51 -1.90 -14.53 -44.54
C TYR A 51 -3.13 -14.13 -45.37
N ARG A 52 -3.86 -15.11 -45.94
CA ARG A 52 -5.05 -14.82 -46.74
C ARG A 52 -6.31 -14.74 -45.87
N PRO A 53 -7.07 -13.63 -45.92
CA PRO A 53 -8.35 -13.52 -45.20
C PRO A 53 -9.35 -14.64 -45.55
N ALA A 54 -9.35 -15.09 -46.80
CA ALA A 54 -10.19 -16.22 -47.23
C ALA A 54 -9.86 -17.52 -46.47
N HIS A 55 -8.58 -17.76 -46.15
CA HIS A 55 -8.16 -18.93 -45.39
C HIS A 55 -8.52 -18.82 -43.90
N GLN A 56 -8.52 -17.61 -43.33
CA GLN A 56 -8.99 -17.33 -41.97
C GLN A 56 -10.46 -17.73 -41.83
N ILE A 57 -11.30 -17.27 -42.76
CA ILE A 57 -12.74 -17.54 -42.77
C ILE A 57 -13.03 -19.05 -42.91
N ILE A 58 -12.30 -19.74 -43.79
CA ILE A 58 -12.43 -21.19 -43.96
C ILE A 58 -12.00 -21.92 -42.68
N TYR A 59 -10.89 -21.53 -42.07
CA TYR A 59 -10.40 -22.09 -40.81
C TYR A 59 -11.42 -21.92 -39.67
N ASP A 60 -11.96 -20.72 -39.48
CA ASP A 60 -12.96 -20.44 -38.44
C ASP A 60 -14.23 -21.26 -38.64
N SER A 61 -14.67 -21.43 -39.90
CA SER A 61 -15.84 -22.26 -40.23
C SER A 61 -15.58 -23.74 -39.97
N VAL A 62 -14.37 -24.23 -40.24
CA VAL A 62 -13.95 -25.60 -39.93
C VAL A 62 -13.93 -25.85 -38.43
N VAL A 63 -13.32 -24.95 -37.65
CA VAL A 63 -13.23 -25.08 -36.18
C VAL A 63 -14.62 -24.99 -35.52
N ASP A 64 -15.50 -24.13 -36.02
CA ASP A 64 -16.86 -23.99 -35.49
C ASP A 64 -17.76 -25.20 -35.78
N LEU A 65 -17.64 -25.82 -36.97
CA LEU A 65 -18.33 -27.08 -37.25
C LEU A 65 -17.77 -28.22 -36.38
N PHE A 66 -16.45 -28.25 -36.21
CA PHE A 66 -15.78 -29.24 -35.38
C PHE A 66 -16.17 -29.14 -33.89
N SER A 67 -16.28 -27.93 -33.34
CA SER A 67 -16.68 -27.71 -31.95
C SER A 67 -18.13 -28.11 -31.66
N ARG A 68 -19.01 -28.00 -32.68
CA ARG A 68 -20.40 -28.50 -32.64
C ARG A 68 -20.50 -30.02 -32.83
N GLY A 69 -19.39 -30.71 -33.10
CA GLY A 69 -19.36 -32.15 -33.38
C GLY A 69 -19.96 -32.52 -34.74
N GLU A 70 -20.12 -31.56 -35.65
CA GLU A 70 -20.62 -31.78 -37.00
C GLU A 70 -19.50 -32.32 -37.92
N PRO A 71 -19.81 -33.11 -38.96
CA PRO A 71 -18.81 -33.57 -39.91
C PRO A 71 -18.21 -32.38 -40.67
N VAL A 72 -16.88 -32.29 -40.70
CA VAL A 72 -16.15 -31.27 -41.43
C VAL A 72 -15.64 -31.86 -42.74
N ASP A 73 -16.24 -31.44 -43.85
CA ASP A 73 -15.80 -31.75 -45.20
C ASP A 73 -16.09 -30.56 -46.13
N ALA A 74 -15.64 -30.63 -47.39
CA ALA A 74 -15.81 -29.53 -48.34
C ALA A 74 -17.30 -29.15 -48.58
N ILE A 75 -18.24 -30.08 -48.41
CA ILE A 75 -19.67 -29.84 -48.62
C ILE A 75 -20.27 -29.16 -47.39
N SER A 76 -20.00 -29.67 -46.19
CA SER A 76 -20.53 -29.10 -44.95
C SER A 76 -19.98 -27.70 -44.68
N VAL A 77 -18.68 -27.49 -44.92
CA VAL A 77 -18.05 -26.17 -44.80
C VAL A 77 -18.63 -25.19 -45.82
N ASN A 78 -18.88 -25.63 -47.07
CA ASN A 78 -19.53 -24.77 -48.07
C ASN A 78 -20.96 -24.39 -47.68
N ALA A 79 -21.72 -25.31 -47.08
CA ALA A 79 -23.07 -25.06 -46.60
C ALA A 79 -23.10 -24.02 -45.46
N GLU A 80 -22.18 -24.14 -44.50
CA GLU A 80 -22.02 -23.17 -43.41
C GLU A 80 -21.60 -21.79 -43.94
N LEU A 81 -20.63 -21.73 -44.85
CA LEU A 81 -20.19 -20.48 -45.49
C LEU A 81 -21.31 -19.82 -46.30
N THR A 82 -22.17 -20.61 -46.94
CA THR A 82 -23.33 -20.10 -47.68
C THR A 82 -24.38 -19.53 -46.72
N LYS A 83 -24.64 -20.21 -45.61
CA LYS A 83 -25.54 -19.75 -44.55
C LYS A 83 -25.08 -18.41 -43.93
N ARG A 84 -23.76 -18.22 -43.79
CA ARG A 84 -23.16 -16.96 -43.29
C ARG A 84 -23.04 -15.86 -44.34
N GLY A 85 -23.33 -16.16 -45.62
CA GLY A 85 -23.17 -15.20 -46.72
C GLY A 85 -21.71 -14.95 -47.13
N GLU A 86 -20.78 -15.82 -46.73
CA GLU A 86 -19.33 -15.64 -46.94
C GLU A 86 -18.75 -16.51 -48.06
N ALA A 87 -19.53 -17.46 -48.60
CA ALA A 87 -19.10 -18.38 -49.65
C ALA A 87 -18.47 -17.68 -50.88
N ALA A 88 -18.98 -16.51 -51.28
CA ALA A 88 -18.43 -15.74 -52.39
C ALA A 88 -17.04 -15.14 -52.08
N ARG A 89 -16.77 -14.79 -50.81
CA ARG A 89 -15.50 -14.16 -50.37
C ARG A 89 -14.34 -15.15 -50.33
N VAL A 90 -14.65 -16.44 -50.22
CA VAL A 90 -13.65 -17.52 -50.12
C VAL A 90 -13.42 -18.28 -51.43
N GLY A 91 -14.07 -17.88 -52.53
CA GLY A 91 -13.94 -18.53 -53.84
C GLY A 91 -14.97 -19.64 -54.13
N GLY A 92 -15.96 -19.81 -53.25
CA GLY A 92 -17.07 -20.77 -53.41
C GLY A 92 -16.64 -22.24 -53.30
N ALA A 93 -17.61 -23.13 -53.53
CA ALA A 93 -17.41 -24.58 -53.50
C ALA A 93 -16.21 -25.09 -54.34
N PRO A 94 -15.91 -24.55 -55.55
CA PRO A 94 -14.77 -25.00 -56.33
C PRO A 94 -13.43 -24.83 -55.60
N TYR A 95 -13.27 -23.74 -54.83
CA TYR A 95 -12.02 -23.48 -54.11
C TYR A 95 -11.80 -24.48 -52.97
N LEU A 96 -12.86 -24.87 -52.25
CA LEU A 96 -12.77 -25.90 -51.20
C LEU A 96 -12.34 -27.26 -51.75
N HIS A 97 -12.77 -27.63 -52.97
CA HIS A 97 -12.26 -28.82 -53.64
C HIS A 97 -10.80 -28.69 -54.06
N THR A 98 -10.37 -27.51 -54.53
CA THR A 98 -8.95 -27.26 -54.79
C THR A 98 -8.09 -27.43 -53.53
N LEU A 99 -8.58 -27.01 -52.36
CA LEU A 99 -7.88 -27.22 -51.09
C LEU A 99 -7.71 -28.70 -50.76
N THR A 100 -8.76 -29.52 -50.96
CA THR A 100 -8.67 -30.98 -50.75
C THR A 100 -7.69 -31.66 -51.70
N GLU A 101 -7.49 -31.13 -52.91
CA GLU A 101 -6.53 -31.65 -53.88
C GLU A 101 -5.09 -31.16 -53.62
N ALA A 102 -4.93 -30.03 -52.91
CA ALA A 102 -3.63 -29.40 -52.69
C ALA A 102 -2.73 -30.16 -51.71
N ILE A 103 -3.31 -30.91 -50.76
CA ILE A 103 -2.53 -31.68 -49.80
C ILE A 103 -2.26 -33.12 -50.32
N PRO A 104 -0.99 -33.55 -50.38
CA PRO A 104 -0.67 -34.93 -50.79
C PRO A 104 -1.14 -35.99 -49.78
N THR A 105 -1.14 -35.69 -48.48
CA THR A 105 -1.57 -36.61 -47.42
C THR A 105 -1.98 -35.83 -46.17
N ALA A 106 -3.19 -36.06 -45.66
CA ALA A 106 -3.73 -35.35 -44.49
C ALA A 106 -2.88 -35.50 -43.22
N ALA A 107 -2.11 -36.59 -43.08
CA ALA A 107 -1.20 -36.82 -41.95
C ALA A 107 -0.08 -35.77 -41.83
N ASN A 108 0.24 -35.04 -42.90
CA ASN A 108 1.27 -34.00 -42.90
C ASN A 108 0.72 -32.60 -42.56
N ALA A 109 -0.56 -32.47 -42.25
CA ALA A 109 -1.19 -31.18 -41.96
C ALA A 109 -0.48 -30.44 -40.80
N GLY A 110 -0.07 -31.15 -39.74
CA GLY A 110 0.70 -30.56 -38.64
C GLY A 110 2.07 -30.01 -39.06
N TYR A 111 2.75 -30.65 -40.01
CA TYR A 111 4.01 -30.14 -40.57
C TYR A 111 3.80 -28.84 -41.36
N TYR A 112 2.77 -28.79 -42.21
CA TYR A 112 2.44 -27.55 -42.94
C TYR A 112 1.95 -26.43 -42.01
N ALA A 113 1.24 -26.78 -40.93
CA ALA A 113 0.83 -25.80 -39.91
C ALA A 113 2.05 -25.17 -39.23
N LYS A 114 3.12 -25.92 -39.00
CA LYS A 114 4.40 -25.39 -38.51
C LYS A 114 4.97 -24.33 -39.45
N ILE A 115 4.96 -24.59 -40.76
CA ILE A 115 5.43 -23.64 -41.78
C ILE A 115 4.59 -22.36 -41.76
N VAL A 116 3.26 -22.47 -41.69
CA VAL A 116 2.37 -21.30 -41.58
C VAL A 116 2.65 -20.51 -40.30
N SER A 117 2.83 -21.20 -39.17
CA SER A 117 3.17 -20.59 -37.87
C SER A 117 4.50 -19.82 -37.94
N ASP A 118 5.55 -20.42 -38.51
CA ASP A 118 6.87 -19.80 -38.65
C ASP A 118 6.79 -18.53 -39.53
N ARG A 119 6.03 -18.57 -40.63
CA ARG A 119 5.80 -17.40 -41.49
C ARG A 119 4.98 -16.32 -40.78
N ALA A 120 4.00 -16.68 -39.97
CA ALA A 120 3.22 -15.74 -39.16
C ALA A 120 4.08 -15.05 -38.09
N VAL A 121 4.99 -15.77 -37.43
CA VAL A 121 5.98 -15.20 -36.49
C VAL A 121 6.88 -14.20 -37.21
N LEU A 122 7.44 -14.57 -38.37
CA LEU A 122 8.27 -13.65 -39.15
C LEU A 122 7.50 -12.41 -39.61
N ARG A 123 6.22 -12.55 -39.97
CA ARG A 123 5.35 -11.44 -40.35
C ARG A 123 5.10 -10.48 -39.18
N ARG A 124 4.75 -11.01 -37.99
CA ARG A 124 4.62 -10.21 -36.76
C ARG A 124 5.91 -9.48 -36.40
N LEU A 125 7.06 -10.12 -36.57
CA LEU A 125 8.36 -9.49 -36.33
C LEU A 125 8.61 -8.29 -37.27
N VAL A 126 8.22 -8.40 -38.54
CA VAL A 126 8.31 -7.30 -39.50
C VAL A 126 7.36 -6.15 -39.13
N GLU A 127 6.14 -6.45 -38.69
CA GLU A 127 5.15 -5.46 -38.22
C GLU A 127 5.66 -4.71 -36.99
N VAL A 128 6.17 -5.43 -35.99
CA VAL A 128 6.76 -4.86 -34.78
C VAL A 128 7.99 -4.03 -35.11
N GLY A 129 8.89 -4.52 -35.96
CA GLY A 129 10.06 -3.76 -36.40
C GLY A 129 9.67 -2.45 -37.10
N THR A 130 8.59 -2.46 -37.88
CA THR A 130 8.05 -1.26 -38.54
C THR A 130 7.46 -0.28 -37.52
N ARG A 131 6.71 -0.78 -36.53
CA ARG A 131 6.12 0.03 -35.46
C ARG A 131 7.19 0.66 -34.56
N ILE A 132 8.24 -0.07 -34.21
CA ILE A 132 9.38 0.44 -33.43
C ILE A 132 10.14 1.51 -34.20
N ALA A 133 10.35 1.30 -35.50
CA ALA A 133 10.93 2.33 -36.36
C ALA A 133 10.06 3.60 -36.38
N GLN A 134 8.72 3.45 -36.50
CA GLN A 134 7.78 4.58 -36.45
C GLN A 134 7.82 5.32 -35.11
N ILE A 135 7.89 4.59 -33.99
CA ILE A 135 8.05 5.16 -32.64
C ILE A 135 9.34 5.98 -32.57
N GLY A 136 10.46 5.45 -33.07
CA GLY A 136 11.74 6.16 -33.10
C GLY A 136 11.75 7.42 -33.98
N TYR A 137 10.97 7.44 -35.07
CA TYR A 137 10.82 8.62 -35.94
C TYR A 137 9.82 9.66 -35.41
N ALA A 138 8.83 9.25 -34.59
CA ALA A 138 7.80 10.14 -34.06
C ALA A 138 8.34 11.09 -32.97
N GLY A 139 9.31 10.65 -32.16
CA GLY A 139 10.10 11.52 -31.30
C GLY A 139 9.39 12.18 -30.10
N ASP A 140 8.18 11.74 -29.74
CA ASP A 140 7.44 12.24 -28.58
C ASP A 140 7.51 11.26 -27.39
N GLY A 141 8.01 11.72 -26.23
CA GLY A 141 8.11 10.94 -24.98
C GLY A 141 9.51 10.96 -24.36
N GLU A 142 9.63 10.51 -23.10
CA GLU A 142 10.94 10.22 -22.51
C GLU A 142 11.56 8.99 -23.20
N VAL A 143 12.88 9.01 -23.38
CA VAL A 143 13.60 7.94 -24.12
C VAL A 143 13.40 6.58 -23.45
N ASP A 144 13.33 6.55 -22.13
CA ASP A 144 13.16 5.31 -21.36
C ASP A 144 11.77 4.68 -21.60
N ASP A 145 10.69 5.48 -21.61
CA ASP A 145 9.33 5.02 -21.95
C ASP A 145 9.25 4.45 -23.38
N LEU A 146 9.92 5.10 -24.33
CA LEU A 146 9.97 4.66 -25.73
C LEU A 146 10.72 3.33 -25.88
N VAL A 147 11.80 3.16 -25.11
CA VAL A 147 12.59 1.91 -25.06
C VAL A 147 11.78 0.80 -24.40
N ASP A 148 11.10 1.06 -23.29
CA ASP A 148 10.27 0.08 -22.60
C ASP A 148 9.07 -0.37 -23.46
N HIS A 149 8.42 0.57 -24.14
CA HIS A 149 7.35 0.26 -25.08
C HIS A 149 7.86 -0.56 -26.27
N ALA A 150 9.05 -0.24 -26.81
CA ALA A 150 9.68 -1.03 -27.86
C ALA A 150 10.07 -2.43 -27.39
N GLN A 151 10.57 -2.57 -26.16
CA GLN A 151 10.88 -3.87 -25.55
C GLN A 151 9.61 -4.71 -25.40
N ALA A 152 8.53 -4.15 -24.85
CA ALA A 152 7.26 -4.83 -24.69
C ALA A 152 6.70 -5.37 -26.02
N GLU A 153 6.78 -4.59 -27.10
CA GLU A 153 6.32 -5.02 -28.43
C GLU A 153 7.19 -6.15 -29.03
N ILE A 154 8.51 -6.14 -28.83
CA ILE A 154 9.39 -7.26 -29.25
C ILE A 154 9.08 -8.52 -28.44
N TYR A 155 8.85 -8.38 -27.13
CA TYR A 155 8.58 -9.52 -26.27
C TYR A 155 7.26 -10.24 -26.59
N LYS A 156 6.21 -9.52 -27.03
CA LYS A 156 4.96 -10.13 -27.53
C LYS A 156 5.18 -11.09 -28.71
N VAL A 157 6.26 -10.91 -29.48
CA VAL A 157 6.61 -11.81 -30.61
C VAL A 157 7.38 -13.05 -30.13
N ALA A 158 8.05 -12.97 -28.97
CA ALA A 158 8.93 -14.01 -28.43
C ALA A 158 8.21 -15.04 -27.54
N GLU A 159 6.97 -14.79 -27.10
CA GLU A 159 6.17 -15.77 -26.35
C GLU A 159 5.89 -17.01 -27.21
N LYS A 160 6.65 -18.09 -26.94
CA LYS A 160 6.20 -19.43 -27.30
C LYS A 160 5.01 -19.78 -26.42
N ARG A 161 3.87 -20.04 -27.06
CA ARG A 161 2.66 -20.54 -26.38
C ARG A 161 2.96 -21.86 -25.69
N THR A 162 3.09 -21.84 -24.37
CA THR A 162 2.72 -22.95 -23.50
C THR A 162 1.20 -22.88 -23.38
N GLY A 163 0.51 -23.77 -24.09
CA GLY A 163 -0.94 -23.89 -23.99
C GLY A 163 -1.31 -24.37 -22.59
N GLU A 164 -2.17 -23.62 -21.91
CA GLU A 164 -3.02 -24.17 -20.87
C GLU A 164 -3.99 -25.15 -21.54
N ASP A 165 -3.82 -26.45 -21.37
CA ASP A 165 -4.81 -27.45 -21.77
C ASP A 165 -4.74 -28.65 -20.82
N TYR A 166 -5.91 -29.11 -20.38
CA TYR A 166 -6.10 -30.17 -19.39
C TYR A 166 -5.26 -31.42 -19.69
N VAL A 167 -4.44 -31.84 -18.71
CA VAL A 167 -3.64 -33.07 -18.81
C VAL A 167 -4.45 -34.26 -18.31
N VAL A 168 -4.41 -35.39 -19.02
CA VAL A 168 -5.09 -36.62 -18.59
C VAL A 168 -4.43 -37.10 -17.31
N LEU A 169 -5.22 -37.45 -16.28
CA LEU A 169 -4.68 -37.90 -14.98
C LEU A 169 -3.65 -39.03 -15.13
N GLY A 170 -3.84 -39.92 -16.11
CA GLY A 170 -2.89 -41.00 -16.43
C GLY A 170 -1.50 -40.53 -16.87
N ASP A 171 -1.37 -39.32 -17.41
CA ASP A 171 -0.08 -38.74 -17.84
C ASP A 171 0.61 -37.97 -16.70
N ILE A 172 -0.15 -37.51 -15.70
CA ILE A 172 0.37 -36.87 -14.47
C ILE A 172 0.77 -37.92 -13.42
N MET A 173 0.03 -39.04 -13.37
CA MET A 173 0.22 -40.09 -12.36
C MET A 173 1.65 -40.64 -12.27
N PRO A 174 2.40 -40.88 -13.37
CA PRO A 174 3.80 -41.28 -13.28
C PRO A 174 4.66 -40.23 -12.56
N GLY A 175 4.52 -38.94 -12.89
CA GLY A 175 5.28 -37.88 -12.22
C GLY A 175 4.91 -37.73 -10.74
N ALA A 176 3.62 -37.83 -10.39
CA ALA A 176 3.18 -37.81 -9.00
C ALA A 176 3.64 -39.05 -8.21
N LEU A 177 3.70 -40.22 -8.85
CA LEU A 177 4.24 -41.44 -8.24
C LEU A 177 5.76 -41.36 -8.09
N ASP A 178 6.48 -40.79 -9.05
CA ASP A 178 7.92 -40.53 -8.96
C ASP A 178 8.23 -39.57 -7.81
N GLU A 179 7.41 -38.52 -7.60
CA GLU A 179 7.51 -37.64 -6.43
C GLU A 179 7.24 -38.38 -5.12
N ILE A 180 6.21 -39.24 -5.07
CA ILE A 180 5.89 -40.05 -3.88
C ILE A 180 6.97 -41.10 -3.59
N GLU A 181 7.56 -41.71 -4.62
CA GLU A 181 8.68 -42.64 -4.49
C GLU A 181 9.95 -41.93 -4.04
N ALA A 182 10.21 -40.71 -4.53
CA ALA A 182 11.29 -39.87 -4.04
C ALA A 182 11.11 -39.51 -2.55
N ILE A 183 9.86 -39.27 -2.11
CA ILE A 183 9.51 -39.04 -0.70
C ILE A 183 9.65 -40.33 0.13
N GLY A 184 9.30 -41.50 -0.43
CA GLY A 184 9.36 -42.80 0.24
C GLY A 184 10.77 -43.40 0.37
N ALA A 185 11.70 -43.00 -0.49
CA ALA A 185 13.07 -43.52 -0.54
C ALA A 185 14.05 -42.87 0.46
N HIS A 186 13.59 -42.03 1.39
CA HIS A 186 14.45 -41.06 2.05
C HIS A 186 15.49 -41.61 3.06
N ASP A 187 16.74 -41.30 2.72
CA ASP A 187 17.97 -41.29 3.54
C ASP A 187 18.29 -39.85 4.05
N GLY A 188 17.27 -39.02 4.29
CA GLY A 188 17.42 -37.69 4.91
C GLY A 188 17.68 -36.48 4.00
N THR A 189 17.36 -36.54 2.70
CA THR A 189 17.51 -35.41 1.75
C THR A 189 16.21 -34.61 1.59
N LEU A 190 16.23 -33.30 1.89
CA LEU A 190 15.08 -32.38 1.78
C LEU A 190 14.57 -32.23 0.33
N THR A 191 13.26 -32.08 0.14
CA THR A 191 12.63 -31.96 -1.19
C THR A 191 12.58 -30.50 -1.69
N GLY A 192 12.38 -29.53 -0.78
CA GLY A 192 12.41 -28.09 -1.07
C GLY A 192 13.78 -27.44 -0.86
N VAL A 193 13.88 -26.13 -1.10
CA VAL A 193 15.10 -25.36 -0.82
C VAL A 193 15.33 -25.29 0.69
N PRO A 194 16.48 -25.76 1.20
CA PRO A 194 16.75 -25.80 2.64
C PRO A 194 16.91 -24.39 3.22
N THR A 195 16.27 -24.13 4.36
CA THR A 195 16.37 -22.84 5.07
C THR A 195 17.57 -22.76 5.99
N GLY A 196 18.18 -23.91 6.33
CA GLY A 196 19.34 -23.99 7.19
C GLY A 196 19.02 -24.04 8.68
N PHE A 197 17.75 -24.26 9.02
CA PHE A 197 17.24 -24.52 10.37
C PHE A 197 16.59 -25.90 10.39
N ALA A 198 17.19 -26.87 11.09
CA ALA A 198 16.79 -28.27 11.04
C ALA A 198 15.34 -28.49 11.48
N ASP A 199 14.89 -27.80 12.53
CA ASP A 199 13.52 -27.92 13.04
C ASP A 199 12.50 -27.28 12.09
N PHE A 200 12.88 -26.19 11.42
CA PHE A 200 12.04 -25.54 10.41
C PHE A 200 11.97 -26.37 9.12
N ASP A 201 13.11 -26.92 8.68
CA ASP A 201 13.20 -27.78 7.52
C ASP A 201 12.49 -29.13 7.76
N ALA A 202 12.48 -29.65 9.00
CA ALA A 202 11.67 -30.82 9.38
C ALA A 202 10.15 -30.53 9.35
N LEU A 203 9.76 -29.29 9.70
CA LEU A 203 8.37 -28.86 9.67
C LEU A 203 7.86 -28.60 8.24
N THR A 204 8.71 -28.00 7.40
CA THR A 204 8.33 -27.49 6.07
C THR A 204 8.78 -28.36 4.92
N ASN A 205 9.74 -29.27 5.16
CA ASN A 205 10.48 -30.02 4.14
C ASN A 205 11.23 -29.11 3.14
N GLY A 206 11.65 -27.93 3.62
CA GLY A 206 12.24 -26.86 2.82
C GLY A 206 11.20 -25.97 2.14
N LEU A 207 11.66 -24.92 1.45
CA LEU A 207 10.79 -24.02 0.68
C LEU A 207 10.50 -24.63 -0.69
N HIS A 208 9.22 -24.89 -0.98
CA HIS A 208 8.84 -25.59 -2.20
C HIS A 208 8.73 -24.66 -3.43
N PRO A 209 9.02 -25.17 -4.63
CA PRO A 209 8.71 -24.52 -5.91
C PRO A 209 7.29 -23.97 -5.98
N GLY A 210 7.11 -22.77 -6.56
CA GLY A 210 5.79 -22.16 -6.72
C GLY A 210 5.21 -21.49 -5.48
N GLN A 211 5.88 -21.56 -4.32
CA GLN A 211 5.44 -20.93 -3.08
C GLN A 211 5.81 -19.44 -3.01
N MET A 212 4.89 -18.64 -2.48
CA MET A 212 5.13 -17.30 -2.00
C MET A 212 5.17 -17.33 -0.47
N VAL A 213 6.30 -16.91 0.10
CA VAL A 213 6.57 -16.88 1.53
C VAL A 213 6.70 -15.43 1.97
N ILE A 214 5.90 -15.00 2.95
CA ILE A 214 6.06 -13.69 3.58
C ILE A 214 6.77 -13.87 4.91
N ILE A 215 7.86 -13.13 5.11
CA ILE A 215 8.49 -13.00 6.42
C ILE A 215 8.17 -11.61 6.94
N ALA A 216 7.50 -11.55 8.08
CA ALA A 216 7.16 -10.31 8.72
C ALA A 216 7.76 -10.17 10.12
N ALA A 217 8.37 -9.01 10.33
CA ALA A 217 8.99 -8.66 11.59
C ALA A 217 8.69 -7.21 11.94
N ARG A 218 8.87 -6.88 13.23
CA ARG A 218 8.84 -5.49 13.68
C ARG A 218 10.10 -4.76 13.19
N PRO A 219 10.01 -3.49 12.75
CA PRO A 219 11.19 -2.66 12.54
C PRO A 219 12.05 -2.61 13.81
N ALA A 220 13.37 -2.72 13.65
CA ALA A 220 14.35 -2.90 14.72
C ALA A 220 14.07 -2.11 16.02
N VAL A 221 13.68 -2.82 17.09
CA VAL A 221 13.23 -2.25 18.40
C VAL A 221 14.38 -1.74 19.30
N GLY A 222 15.54 -1.39 18.72
CA GLY A 222 16.78 -1.07 19.44
C GLY A 222 17.40 0.31 19.13
N LYS A 223 16.60 1.37 18.95
CA LYS A 223 17.13 2.71 18.60
C LYS A 223 16.43 3.87 19.33
N ALA A 224 16.00 3.68 20.56
CA ALA A 224 15.26 4.70 21.28
C ALA A 224 16.18 5.72 21.98
N LEU A 225 15.83 6.99 21.89
CA LEU A 225 16.49 8.12 22.57
C LEU A 225 15.53 8.76 23.58
N GLY A 226 16.05 9.42 24.61
CA GLY A 226 15.23 10.19 25.58
C GLY A 226 14.34 11.22 24.88
N LEU A 227 13.10 11.42 25.35
CA LEU A 227 12.15 12.34 24.70
C LEU A 227 12.66 13.78 24.60
N ASP A 228 13.50 14.19 25.55
CA ASP A 228 14.15 15.50 25.62
C ASP A 228 15.32 15.65 24.63
N THR A 229 15.69 14.58 23.92
CA THR A 229 16.76 14.63 22.92
C THR A 229 16.39 15.57 21.80
N ARG A 230 17.16 16.64 21.60
CA ARG A 230 16.95 17.61 20.51
C ARG A 230 17.30 17.00 19.16
N LEU A 231 16.51 17.28 18.14
CA LEU A 231 16.71 16.83 16.76
C LEU A 231 16.81 18.07 15.86
N PRO A 232 17.87 18.22 15.04
CA PRO A 232 18.00 19.34 14.12
C PRO A 232 17.01 19.19 12.97
N THR A 233 16.39 20.31 12.60
CA THR A 233 15.49 20.44 11.43
C THR A 233 16.03 21.51 10.48
N PRO A 234 15.57 21.58 9.22
CA PRO A 234 15.92 22.65 8.30
C PRO A 234 15.58 24.05 8.82
N GLU A 235 14.57 24.16 9.71
CA GLU A 235 14.11 25.44 10.26
C GLU A 235 14.65 25.75 11.67
N GLY A 236 15.20 24.75 12.37
CA GLY A 236 15.73 24.93 13.72
C GLY A 236 15.86 23.62 14.48
N TRP A 237 15.08 23.45 15.53
CA TRP A 237 15.14 22.30 16.43
C TRP A 237 13.74 21.78 16.73
N THR A 238 13.60 20.46 16.81
CA THR A 238 12.49 19.77 17.47
C THR A 238 13.05 18.87 18.57
N THR A 239 12.20 18.17 19.30
CA THR A 239 12.61 17.16 20.28
C THR A 239 12.10 15.78 19.88
N MET A 240 12.75 14.72 20.36
CA MET A 240 12.31 13.34 20.15
C MET A 240 10.87 13.13 20.65
N GLY A 241 10.42 13.86 21.68
CA GLY A 241 9.05 13.85 22.17
C GLY A 241 8.05 14.57 21.26
N GLU A 242 8.45 15.66 20.60
CA GLU A 242 7.55 16.52 19.83
C GLU A 242 7.49 16.18 18.35
N VAL A 243 8.54 15.57 17.80
CA VAL A 243 8.66 15.25 16.37
C VAL A 243 7.51 14.37 15.87
N LYS A 244 6.95 14.73 14.71
CA LYS A 244 5.81 14.04 14.09
C LYS A 244 6.15 13.47 12.72
N VAL A 245 5.39 12.46 12.32
CA VAL A 245 5.46 11.91 10.97
C VAL A 245 5.07 13.00 9.97
N GLY A 246 5.92 13.19 8.96
CA GLY A 246 5.77 14.21 7.94
C GLY A 246 6.66 15.45 8.12
N GLU A 247 7.23 15.67 9.31
CA GLU A 247 8.20 16.75 9.57
C GLU A 247 9.59 16.40 8.98
N GLU A 248 10.42 17.42 8.74
CA GLU A 248 11.77 17.24 8.22
C GLU A 248 12.83 17.27 9.35
N LEU A 249 13.71 16.28 9.33
CA LEU A 249 14.95 16.24 10.10
C LEU A 249 16.14 16.37 9.15
N ILE A 250 17.36 16.35 9.70
CA ILE A 250 18.60 16.36 8.92
C ILE A 250 19.29 14.99 9.01
N ALA A 251 19.73 14.46 7.86
CA ALA A 251 20.45 13.20 7.73
C ALA A 251 21.96 13.33 8.05
N ALA A 252 22.66 12.20 8.18
CA ALA A 252 24.08 12.16 8.54
C ALA A 252 25.01 12.86 7.52
N ASP A 253 24.61 12.87 6.25
CA ASP A 253 25.29 13.53 5.15
C ASP A 253 25.01 15.05 5.09
N GLY A 254 24.15 15.56 5.97
CA GLY A 254 23.81 16.96 6.10
C GLY A 254 22.55 17.38 5.35
N ARG A 255 21.90 16.49 4.58
CA ARG A 255 20.71 16.83 3.78
C ARG A 255 19.40 16.73 4.58
N PRO A 256 18.36 17.52 4.25
CA PRO A 256 17.01 17.32 4.77
C PRO A 256 16.45 15.94 4.43
N THR A 257 15.72 15.33 5.37
CA THR A 257 15.04 14.05 5.22
C THR A 257 13.74 14.05 6.00
N ARG A 258 12.70 13.39 5.48
CA ARG A 258 11.37 13.41 6.08
C ARG A 258 11.19 12.27 7.07
N VAL A 259 10.55 12.56 8.20
CA VAL A 259 10.14 11.55 9.18
C VAL A 259 8.99 10.73 8.61
N VAL A 260 9.25 9.46 8.31
CA VAL A 260 8.25 8.52 7.79
C VAL A 260 7.54 7.75 8.89
N ALA A 261 8.15 7.63 10.07
CA ALA A 261 7.54 7.00 11.23
C ALA A 261 8.11 7.53 12.55
N ALA A 262 7.30 7.55 13.60
CA ALA A 262 7.75 7.85 14.96
C ALA A 262 7.06 6.89 15.94
N THR A 263 7.79 6.21 16.83
CA THR A 263 7.24 5.24 17.81
C THR A 263 6.38 5.92 18.87
N GLU A 264 5.61 5.17 19.66
CA GLU A 264 5.08 5.71 20.91
C GLU A 264 6.21 5.86 21.95
N VAL A 265 5.92 6.59 23.02
CA VAL A 265 6.83 6.80 24.15
C VAL A 265 6.96 5.49 24.94
N MET A 266 8.15 4.92 24.93
CA MET A 266 8.50 3.70 25.68
C MET A 266 9.02 4.09 27.07
N THR A 267 8.45 3.52 28.13
CA THR A 267 8.88 3.76 29.52
C THR A 267 9.45 2.51 30.17
N GLY A 268 10.23 2.65 31.24
CA GLY A 268 10.77 1.53 32.02
C GLY A 268 11.96 0.78 31.39
N ARG A 269 12.48 1.20 30.23
CA ARG A 269 13.69 0.61 29.59
C ARG A 269 14.99 1.01 30.32
N PRO A 270 16.00 0.12 30.45
CA PRO A 270 17.30 0.52 30.97
C PRO A 270 17.92 1.58 30.07
N CYS A 271 18.26 2.74 30.64
CA CYS A 271 18.81 3.88 29.92
C CYS A 271 20.24 4.15 30.38
N TYR A 272 21.05 4.66 29.46
CA TYR A 272 22.41 5.08 29.75
C TYR A 272 22.59 6.52 29.29
N GLU A 273 23.33 7.30 30.06
CA GLU A 273 23.85 8.59 29.61
C GLU A 273 25.23 8.36 29.00
N VAL A 274 25.33 8.62 27.69
CA VAL A 274 26.58 8.59 26.92
C VAL A 274 27.16 10.00 26.90
N VAL A 275 28.38 10.16 27.40
CA VAL A 275 29.10 11.43 27.44
C VAL A 275 30.25 11.39 26.43
N PHE A 276 30.32 12.41 25.58
CA PHE A 276 31.37 12.58 24.59
C PHE A 276 32.51 13.48 25.11
N ASP A 277 33.65 13.47 24.42
CA ASP A 277 34.84 14.24 24.78
C ASP A 277 34.74 15.75 24.50
N ASP A 278 33.69 16.16 23.81
CA ASP A 278 33.27 17.56 23.70
C ASP A 278 32.27 17.97 24.80
N GLY A 279 31.91 17.05 25.71
CA GLY A 279 30.94 17.28 26.78
C GLY A 279 29.48 17.13 26.36
N THR A 280 29.20 16.73 25.12
CA THR A 280 27.83 16.37 24.68
C THR A 280 27.35 15.16 25.44
N LYS A 281 26.06 15.16 25.80
CA LYS A 281 25.41 14.06 26.52
C LYS A 281 24.21 13.57 25.74
N VAL A 282 24.05 12.26 25.66
CA VAL A 282 22.91 11.64 25.00
C VAL A 282 22.34 10.57 25.92
N VAL A 283 21.04 10.65 26.16
CA VAL A 283 20.32 9.60 26.87
C VAL A 283 19.76 8.63 25.84
N ALA A 284 20.29 7.42 25.87
CA ALA A 284 19.91 6.37 24.93
C ALA A 284 19.51 5.11 25.68
N ASP A 285 18.59 4.35 25.10
CA ASP A 285 18.26 3.04 25.65
C ASP A 285 19.47 2.09 25.56
N ALA A 286 19.52 1.08 26.43
CA ALA A 286 20.63 0.14 26.51
C ALA A 286 20.96 -0.55 25.18
N GLU A 287 19.94 -0.78 24.36
CA GLU A 287 20.07 -1.47 23.07
C GLU A 287 20.30 -0.51 21.91
N HIS A 288 20.29 0.81 22.16
CA HIS A 288 20.56 1.82 21.15
C HIS A 288 21.92 1.61 20.50
N GLN A 289 21.95 1.53 19.18
CA GLN A 289 23.14 1.17 18.42
C GLN A 289 23.90 2.38 17.87
N TRP A 290 25.21 2.38 18.10
CA TRP A 290 26.16 3.43 17.72
C TRP A 290 27.20 2.87 16.75
N LEU A 291 27.39 3.52 15.59
CA LEU A 291 28.57 3.26 14.75
C LEU A 291 29.81 3.88 15.41
N THR A 292 30.72 3.05 15.91
CA THR A 292 31.91 3.52 16.65
C THR A 292 33.23 3.00 16.10
N ASP A 293 34.15 3.93 15.87
CA ASP A 293 35.57 3.69 15.70
C ASP A 293 36.23 3.27 17.01
N THR A 294 37.06 2.24 16.96
CA THR A 294 37.91 1.85 18.10
C THR A 294 39.33 2.39 17.95
N ARG A 295 40.16 2.22 18.98
CA ARG A 295 41.57 2.60 18.86
C ARG A 295 42.28 1.85 17.75
N ALA A 296 41.98 0.57 17.56
CA ALA A 296 42.62 -0.21 16.53
C ALA A 296 42.09 0.17 15.13
N SER A 297 40.82 0.58 14.99
CA SER A 297 40.31 1.11 13.71
C SER A 297 40.95 2.41 13.29
N ARG A 298 41.05 3.36 14.23
CA ARG A 298 41.75 4.63 13.97
C ARG A 298 43.23 4.44 13.65
N ARG A 299 43.86 3.40 14.22
CA ARG A 299 45.26 3.07 13.91
C ARG A 299 45.41 2.53 12.50
N ALA A 300 44.54 1.60 12.08
CA ALA A 300 44.57 1.08 10.72
C ALA A 300 44.19 2.11 9.66
N ALA A 301 43.22 2.99 9.94
CA ALA A 301 42.91 4.14 9.10
C ALA A 301 44.15 5.01 8.83
N LYS A 302 44.93 5.28 9.87
CA LYS A 302 46.15 6.07 9.76
C LYS A 302 47.29 5.35 9.02
N GLU A 303 47.40 4.02 9.19
CA GLU A 303 48.39 3.20 8.49
C GLU A 303 48.03 3.05 6.99
N ALA A 304 46.74 2.95 6.68
CA ALA A 304 46.18 2.98 5.33
C ALA A 304 46.44 4.31 4.61
N GLU A 305 46.16 5.43 5.27
CA GLU A 305 46.39 6.78 4.71
C GLU A 305 47.87 7.03 4.39
N ALA A 306 48.80 6.39 5.11
CA ALA A 306 50.24 6.46 4.84
C ALA A 306 50.73 5.50 3.76
N SER A 307 49.94 4.50 3.37
CA SER A 307 50.33 3.42 2.45
C SER A 307 49.46 3.32 1.18
N ASP A 308 48.47 4.21 1.03
CA ASP A 308 47.49 4.24 -0.06
C ASP A 308 46.74 2.89 -0.25
N ALA A 309 46.58 2.16 0.85
CA ALA A 309 45.91 0.86 0.93
C ALA A 309 44.65 0.97 1.80
N PRO A 310 43.62 0.13 1.63
CA PRO A 310 42.42 0.20 2.45
C PRO A 310 42.73 -0.14 3.94
N PRO A 311 42.09 0.53 4.91
CA PRO A 311 42.31 0.27 6.33
C PRO A 311 41.96 -1.17 6.67
N HIS A 312 42.96 -1.89 7.18
CA HIS A 312 42.78 -3.26 7.63
C HIS A 312 41.77 -3.36 8.78
N VAL A 313 41.53 -2.25 9.51
CA VAL A 313 40.59 -2.05 10.64
C VAL A 313 39.70 -0.79 10.43
N LEU A 314 38.43 -0.96 10.13
CA LEU A 314 37.35 0.02 9.92
C LEU A 314 36.51 0.37 11.22
N PRO A 315 35.41 1.16 11.19
CA PRO A 315 34.49 1.38 12.33
C PRO A 315 33.40 0.29 12.55
N GLY A 316 32.89 0.07 13.76
CA GLY A 316 31.90 -1.00 14.06
C GLY A 316 30.69 -0.58 14.90
N VAL A 317 29.51 -1.15 14.64
CA VAL A 317 28.27 -0.87 15.38
C VAL A 317 28.29 -1.55 16.77
N ARG A 318 27.90 -0.82 17.82
CA ARG A 318 27.85 -1.29 19.22
C ARG A 318 26.60 -0.78 19.93
N THR A 319 25.99 -1.57 20.80
CA THR A 319 24.90 -1.08 21.65
C THR A 319 25.42 -0.14 22.75
N THR A 320 24.57 0.70 23.33
CA THR A 320 24.96 1.56 24.46
C THR A 320 25.46 0.74 25.64
N ARG A 321 24.86 -0.43 25.87
CA ARG A 321 25.30 -1.40 26.88
C ARG A 321 26.70 -1.95 26.60
N GLU A 322 27.00 -2.27 25.35
CA GLU A 322 28.33 -2.71 24.93
C GLU A 322 29.36 -1.60 25.07
N LEU A 323 29.02 -0.37 24.64
CA LEU A 323 29.88 0.80 24.84
C LEU A 323 30.21 1.02 26.31
N ALA A 324 29.25 0.81 27.22
CA ALA A 324 29.49 0.88 28.66
C ALA A 324 30.52 -0.13 29.15
N ARG A 325 30.51 -1.35 28.59
CA ARG A 325 31.44 -2.42 28.96
C ARG A 325 32.83 -2.22 28.35
N THR A 326 32.92 -1.78 27.11
CA THR A 326 34.18 -1.73 26.34
C THR A 326 34.81 -0.33 26.27
N LEU A 327 34.26 0.64 27.01
CA LEU A 327 34.66 2.05 26.97
C LEU A 327 36.18 2.27 27.10
N ARG A 328 36.82 1.52 28.00
CA ARG A 328 38.24 1.65 28.33
C ARG A 328 38.94 0.32 28.12
N LEU A 329 40.14 0.37 27.54
CA LEU A 329 40.99 -0.80 27.37
C LEU A 329 41.58 -1.23 28.73
N GLU A 330 41.83 -2.53 28.89
CA GLU A 330 42.53 -3.12 30.05
C GLU A 330 44.05 -2.88 29.97
N THR A 331 44.45 -1.62 29.75
CA THR A 331 45.86 -1.20 29.81
C THR A 331 46.11 -0.46 31.12
N ALA A 332 47.37 -0.40 31.57
CA ALA A 332 47.76 0.26 32.82
C ALA A 332 47.30 1.74 32.93
N ASP A 333 46.97 2.37 31.79
CA ASP A 333 46.53 3.76 31.66
C ASP A 333 45.04 3.93 31.27
N ARG A 334 44.24 2.84 31.23
CA ARG A 334 42.78 2.83 31.00
C ARG A 334 42.29 3.77 29.89
N ARG A 335 42.96 3.73 28.73
CA ARG A 335 42.69 4.62 27.58
C ARG A 335 41.31 4.38 26.94
N LEU A 336 40.72 5.44 26.40
CA LEU A 336 39.42 5.40 25.71
C LEU A 336 39.48 4.61 24.40
N SER A 337 38.46 3.77 24.18
CA SER A 337 38.37 2.91 23.00
C SER A 337 37.52 3.53 21.89
N HIS A 338 36.33 4.05 22.20
CA HIS A 338 35.30 4.36 21.19
C HIS A 338 35.25 5.84 20.75
N SER A 339 34.99 6.07 19.47
CA SER A 339 34.61 7.38 18.90
C SER A 339 33.51 7.24 17.84
N VAL A 340 32.67 8.25 17.66
CA VAL A 340 31.62 8.32 16.62
C VAL A 340 32.02 9.36 15.57
N ALA A 341 31.75 9.10 14.29
CA ALA A 341 32.00 10.07 13.22
C ALA A 341 31.12 11.33 13.38
N ASN A 342 31.67 12.48 12.99
CA ASN A 342 30.89 13.72 12.96
C ASN A 342 29.98 13.75 11.74
N ALA A 343 28.88 14.52 11.84
CA ALA A 343 28.05 14.84 10.69
C ALA A 343 28.84 15.63 9.64
N SER A 344 28.47 15.45 8.37
CA SER A 344 28.86 16.37 7.29
C SER A 344 28.29 17.77 7.54
N PRO A 345 28.85 18.83 6.91
CA PRO A 345 28.24 20.15 6.93
C PRO A 345 26.80 20.08 6.44
N LEU A 346 25.87 20.77 7.11
CA LEU A 346 24.46 20.76 6.68
C LEU A 346 24.34 21.34 5.26
N GLU A 347 23.63 20.66 4.37
CA GLU A 347 23.35 21.12 3.01
C GLU A 347 21.97 21.77 2.98
N LEU A 348 21.93 23.09 3.25
CA LEU A 348 20.71 23.89 3.28
C LEU A 348 20.71 24.96 2.17
N PRO A 349 19.54 25.37 1.64
CA PRO A 349 19.46 26.37 0.58
C PRO A 349 19.91 27.76 1.06
N ASP A 350 20.33 28.61 0.12
CA ASP A 350 20.60 30.03 0.38
C ASP A 350 19.33 30.73 0.90
N ARG A 351 19.51 31.60 1.89
CA ARG A 351 18.44 32.40 2.48
C ARG A 351 18.64 33.88 2.22
N GLU A 352 17.55 34.62 2.08
CA GLU A 352 17.59 36.09 2.05
C GLU A 352 17.75 36.60 3.49
N LEU A 353 18.96 37.06 3.83
CA LEU A 353 19.31 37.46 5.19
C LEU A 353 19.23 38.98 5.37
N PRO A 354 18.65 39.50 6.47
CA PRO A 354 18.50 40.95 6.69
C PRO A 354 19.81 41.73 6.74
N LEU A 355 20.91 41.05 7.09
CA LEU A 355 22.26 41.59 7.09
C LEU A 355 23.22 40.57 6.46
N PRO A 356 24.26 41.04 5.77
CA PRO A 356 25.31 40.17 5.28
C PRO A 356 25.96 39.34 6.41
N PRO A 357 26.20 38.02 6.20
CA PRO A 357 26.66 37.13 7.25
C PRO A 357 28.01 37.51 7.84
N TYR A 358 28.99 37.91 7.03
CA TYR A 358 30.31 38.26 7.55
C TYR A 358 30.25 39.52 8.42
N PHE A 359 29.54 40.56 7.99
CA PHE A 359 29.28 41.75 8.82
C PHE A 359 28.63 41.39 10.16
N LEU A 360 27.56 40.58 10.16
CA LEU A 360 26.91 40.16 11.40
C LEU A 360 27.91 39.45 12.33
N GLY A 361 28.78 38.61 11.78
CA GLY A 361 29.82 37.92 12.54
C GLY A 361 30.83 38.87 13.18
N VAL A 362 31.30 39.87 12.42
CA VAL A 362 32.19 40.93 12.93
C VAL A 362 31.52 41.71 14.07
N TRP A 363 30.24 42.08 13.88
CA TRP A 363 29.50 42.85 14.88
C TRP A 363 29.23 42.04 16.16
N LEU A 364 28.86 40.77 16.02
CA LEU A 364 28.67 39.87 17.17
C LEU A 364 29.97 39.68 17.95
N GLY A 365 31.10 39.54 17.26
CA GLY A 365 32.42 39.41 17.88
C GLY A 365 32.86 40.64 18.66
N ASP A 366 33.12 41.76 17.97
CA ASP A 366 33.75 42.96 18.55
C ASP A 366 33.00 44.28 18.23
N GLY A 367 31.73 44.16 17.82
CA GLY A 367 30.82 45.29 17.65
C GLY A 367 30.25 45.82 18.97
N SER A 368 29.74 47.05 18.95
CA SER A 368 29.04 47.64 20.09
C SER A 368 27.74 46.88 20.40
N SER A 369 27.37 46.71 21.68
CA SER A 369 26.18 45.94 22.05
C SER A 369 24.87 46.60 21.62
N SER A 370 24.80 47.93 21.64
CA SER A 370 23.56 48.68 21.46
C SER A 370 23.48 49.45 20.14
N ILE A 371 24.58 49.54 19.39
CA ILE A 371 24.64 50.33 18.16
C ILE A 371 25.42 49.64 17.03
N ALA A 372 25.07 49.96 15.77
CA ALA A 372 25.69 49.50 14.53
C ALA A 372 27.10 50.09 14.32
N ARG A 373 28.00 49.81 15.25
CA ARG A 373 29.40 50.21 15.22
C ARG A 373 30.31 49.03 15.49
N ILE A 374 31.45 49.04 14.84
CA ILE A 374 32.54 48.09 15.05
C ILE A 374 33.83 48.83 15.37
N THR A 375 34.71 48.21 16.13
CA THR A 375 36.05 48.74 16.41
C THR A 375 37.06 47.73 15.87
N THR A 376 37.93 48.15 14.95
CA THR A 376 38.95 47.25 14.38
C THR A 376 40.21 48.02 14.00
N LYS A 377 41.36 47.36 14.14
CA LYS A 377 42.67 47.84 13.67
C LYS A 377 43.09 47.25 12.33
N ASP A 378 42.38 46.20 11.88
CA ASP A 378 42.70 45.47 10.66
C ASP A 378 41.87 46.05 9.50
N PRO A 379 42.48 46.72 8.49
CA PRO A 379 41.75 47.38 7.40
C PRO A 379 41.03 46.38 6.48
N GLU A 380 41.47 45.13 6.43
CA GLU A 380 40.79 44.06 5.67
C GLU A 380 39.39 43.76 6.21
N VAL A 381 39.14 43.94 7.52
CA VAL A 381 37.80 43.75 8.09
C VAL A 381 36.82 44.79 7.51
N VAL A 382 37.28 46.03 7.36
CA VAL A 382 36.50 47.12 6.77
C VAL A 382 36.23 46.85 5.29
N LEU A 383 37.25 46.43 4.54
CA LEU A 383 37.13 46.10 3.12
C LEU A 383 36.16 44.93 2.87
N ASN A 384 36.22 43.88 3.70
CA ASN A 384 35.34 42.71 3.58
C ASN A 384 33.86 43.10 3.83
N ILE A 385 33.59 43.99 4.78
CA ILE A 385 32.24 44.53 5.03
C ILE A 385 31.74 45.36 3.84
N GLU A 386 32.61 46.17 3.24
CA GLU A 386 32.26 46.98 2.06
C GLU A 386 32.03 46.11 0.81
N THR A 387 32.75 44.99 0.70
CA THR A 387 32.57 43.99 -0.36
C THR A 387 31.21 43.29 -0.28
N GLU A 388 30.66 43.12 0.93
CA GLU A 388 29.29 42.64 1.15
C GLU A 388 28.21 43.71 0.86
N GLY A 389 28.60 44.90 0.41
CA GLY A 389 27.67 45.95 -0.02
C GLY A 389 27.22 46.91 1.08
N LEU A 390 27.91 46.96 2.23
CA LEU A 390 27.69 47.96 3.28
C LEU A 390 28.67 49.13 3.13
N VAL A 391 28.40 50.26 3.79
CA VAL A 391 29.27 51.44 3.81
C VAL A 391 29.79 51.68 5.22
N THR A 392 31.10 51.82 5.38
CA THR A 392 31.71 52.13 6.67
C THR A 392 32.15 53.60 6.74
N LYS A 393 31.99 54.25 7.89
CA LYS A 393 32.48 55.62 8.13
C LYS A 393 33.15 55.70 9.50
N PRO A 394 34.33 56.33 9.62
CA PRO A 394 34.96 56.52 10.92
C PRO A 394 34.09 57.40 11.83
N VAL A 395 33.90 56.99 13.09
CA VAL A 395 33.05 57.67 14.09
C VAL A 395 33.70 57.66 15.47
N GLY A 396 33.61 58.76 16.21
CA GLY A 396 34.16 58.88 17.58
C GLY A 396 35.55 59.54 17.63
N SER A 397 36.15 59.58 18.82
CA SER A 397 37.45 60.24 19.09
C SER A 397 38.68 59.36 18.80
N THR A 398 38.48 58.12 18.34
CA THR A 398 39.55 57.18 17.99
C THR A 398 39.45 56.86 16.49
N GLU A 399 40.58 56.85 15.77
CA GLU A 399 40.63 56.55 14.32
C GLU A 399 40.32 55.07 13.97
N LEU A 400 39.83 54.27 14.93
CA LEU A 400 39.67 52.82 14.83
C LEU A 400 38.21 52.35 14.95
N THR A 401 37.27 53.28 15.14
CA THR A 401 35.85 52.96 15.31
C THR A 401 35.07 53.39 14.07
N TYR A 402 34.27 52.47 13.53
CA TYR A 402 33.51 52.68 12.30
C TYR A 402 32.01 52.47 12.55
N GLY A 403 31.18 53.39 12.05
CA GLY A 403 29.75 53.19 11.91
C GLY A 403 29.45 52.51 10.57
N VAL A 404 28.49 51.58 10.56
CA VAL A 404 28.14 50.79 9.36
C VAL A 404 26.74 51.15 8.90
N PHE A 405 26.57 51.41 7.60
CA PHE A 405 25.36 51.94 6.98
C PHE A 405 25.05 51.22 5.67
N PHE A 406 23.80 51.28 5.20
CA PHE A 406 23.45 50.84 3.84
C PHE A 406 23.87 51.90 2.78
N PRO A 407 24.14 51.52 1.51
CA PRO A 407 24.64 52.44 0.47
C PRO A 407 23.67 53.56 0.04
N LYS A 408 22.36 53.36 0.22
CA LYS A 408 21.31 54.33 -0.09
C LYS A 408 20.34 54.41 1.09
N GLU A 409 20.42 55.44 1.93
CA GLU A 409 19.25 55.86 2.71
C GLU A 409 18.23 56.43 1.71
N SER A 410 17.28 55.60 1.27
CA SER A 410 16.33 55.98 0.22
C SER A 410 15.24 56.90 0.81
N PRO A 411 15.03 58.12 0.27
CA PRO A 411 14.08 59.11 0.80
C PRO A 411 12.62 58.87 0.33
N ALA A 412 12.21 57.61 0.16
CA ALA A 412 10.85 57.27 -0.27
C ALA A 412 9.89 57.16 0.93
N PRO A 413 8.59 57.50 0.80
CA PRO A 413 7.65 57.55 1.90
C PRO A 413 7.21 56.12 2.27
N VAL A 414 8.07 55.40 2.97
CA VAL A 414 7.71 54.14 3.61
C VAL A 414 7.11 54.46 4.98
N SER A 415 6.17 53.64 5.46
CA SER A 415 5.54 53.84 6.77
C SER A 415 6.61 53.96 7.87
N ARG A 416 6.29 54.72 8.93
CA ARG A 416 7.22 54.93 10.06
C ARG A 416 7.66 53.61 10.68
N GLU A 417 6.76 52.62 10.72
CA GLU A 417 7.04 51.22 11.11
C GLU A 417 8.11 50.57 10.21
N CYS A 418 7.98 50.62 8.88
CA CYS A 418 8.94 49.97 7.98
C CYS A 418 10.35 50.62 8.02
N ILE A 419 10.43 51.92 8.32
CA ILE A 419 11.71 52.61 8.54
C ILE A 419 12.32 52.19 9.89
N ASP A 420 11.51 52.06 10.93
CA ASP A 420 11.95 51.63 12.27
C ASP A 420 12.36 50.14 12.30
N ASP A 421 11.80 49.32 11.39
CA ASP A 421 12.05 47.87 11.26
C ASP A 421 13.17 47.50 10.25
N HIS A 422 13.31 48.23 9.12
CA HIS A 422 14.22 47.86 8.03
C HIS A 422 15.01 49.03 7.39
N GLY A 423 14.82 50.27 7.85
CA GLY A 423 15.37 51.47 7.20
C GLY A 423 16.86 51.75 7.43
N SER A 424 17.51 51.02 8.33
CA SER A 424 18.95 51.19 8.64
C SER A 424 19.57 49.90 9.17
N VAL A 425 20.90 49.78 9.14
CA VAL A 425 21.63 48.64 9.73
C VAL A 425 21.28 48.48 11.22
N GLN A 426 21.08 49.60 11.93
CA GLN A 426 20.63 49.64 13.31
C GLN A 426 19.23 49.03 13.49
N ALA A 427 18.29 49.33 12.57
CA ALA A 427 16.95 48.77 12.57
C ALA A 427 17.00 47.26 12.32
N SER A 428 17.77 46.80 11.32
CA SER A 428 17.94 45.36 11.06
C SER A 428 18.53 44.61 12.26
N LEU A 429 19.54 45.16 12.95
CA LEU A 429 20.06 44.55 14.19
C LEU A 429 19.02 44.48 15.31
N ARG A 430 18.13 45.49 15.40
CA ARG A 430 17.01 45.49 16.36
C ARG A 430 16.00 44.40 16.02
N THR A 431 15.64 44.27 14.74
CA THR A 431 14.70 43.28 14.23
C THR A 431 15.21 41.85 14.42
N LEU A 432 16.52 41.64 14.25
CA LEU A 432 17.17 40.37 14.59
C LEU A 432 17.24 40.08 16.10
N GLY A 433 16.88 41.05 16.95
CA GLY A 433 16.89 40.90 18.41
C GLY A 433 18.28 40.79 19.02
N VAL A 434 19.34 41.15 18.29
CA VAL A 434 20.74 40.96 18.73
C VAL A 434 21.31 42.15 19.51
N LEU A 435 20.61 43.29 19.51
CA LEU A 435 20.98 44.48 20.29
C LEU A 435 20.85 44.19 21.79
N ASP A 436 21.91 44.47 22.54
CA ASP A 436 22.08 44.20 23.98
C ASP A 436 21.91 42.73 24.41
N ASP A 437 21.66 41.83 23.46
CA ASP A 437 21.52 40.39 23.62
C ASP A 437 22.21 39.67 22.46
N LYS A 438 23.54 39.76 22.40
CA LYS A 438 24.33 39.18 21.31
C LYS A 438 24.14 37.66 21.24
N HIS A 439 23.54 37.19 20.15
CA HIS A 439 23.29 35.79 19.83
C HIS A 439 23.25 35.60 18.30
N ILE A 440 23.36 34.37 17.80
CA ILE A 440 23.22 34.09 16.37
C ILE A 440 21.76 33.76 16.08
N PRO A 441 21.07 34.52 15.21
CA PRO A 441 19.68 34.21 14.88
C PRO A 441 19.56 32.87 14.12
N MET A 442 18.45 32.15 14.33
CA MET A 442 18.25 30.81 13.77
C MET A 442 18.31 30.79 12.23
N GLU A 443 17.84 31.85 11.58
CA GLU A 443 17.91 32.00 10.12
C GLU A 443 19.35 31.97 9.57
N TYR A 444 20.34 32.40 10.36
CA TYR A 444 21.75 32.29 10.01
C TYR A 444 22.32 30.91 10.37
N LEU A 445 21.88 30.29 11.47
CA LEU A 445 22.28 28.92 11.85
C LEU A 445 21.71 27.84 10.89
N ARG A 446 20.73 28.21 10.07
CA ARG A 446 20.11 27.36 9.03
C ARG A 446 20.25 27.93 7.62
N ALA A 447 21.13 28.92 7.44
CA ALA A 447 21.51 29.43 6.13
C ALA A 447 22.37 28.40 5.36
N SER A 448 22.68 28.67 4.10
CA SER A 448 23.55 27.77 3.32
C SER A 448 24.93 27.62 3.96
N GLU A 449 25.65 26.55 3.58
CA GLU A 449 27.02 26.34 4.07
C GLU A 449 27.90 27.58 3.80
N ALA A 450 27.77 28.20 2.62
CA ALA A 450 28.52 29.39 2.24
C ALA A 450 28.22 30.58 3.17
N GLN A 451 26.94 30.86 3.43
CA GLN A 451 26.50 31.94 4.31
C GLN A 451 26.95 31.71 5.77
N ARG A 452 26.87 30.47 6.26
CA ARG A 452 27.36 30.10 7.61
C ARG A 452 28.88 30.20 7.74
N ARG A 453 29.63 29.86 6.68
CA ARG A 453 31.09 30.06 6.64
C ARG A 453 31.47 31.54 6.68
N ALA A 454 30.76 32.38 5.95
CA ALA A 454 30.98 33.83 5.96
C ALA A 454 30.72 34.42 7.36
N LEU A 455 29.63 34.00 8.03
CA LEU A 455 29.36 34.38 9.43
C LEU A 455 30.48 33.95 10.39
N LEU A 456 30.93 32.70 10.28
CA LEU A 456 32.01 32.18 11.11
C LEU A 456 33.32 32.97 10.89
N ALA A 457 33.64 33.32 9.64
CA ALA A 457 34.81 34.12 9.32
C ALA A 457 34.77 35.49 9.99
N GLY A 458 33.64 36.20 9.98
CA GLY A 458 33.50 37.49 10.66
C GLY A 458 33.70 37.40 12.18
N LEU A 459 33.15 36.35 12.81
CA LEU A 459 33.34 36.07 14.25
C LEU A 459 34.82 35.78 14.58
N LEU A 460 35.50 35.04 13.73
CA LEU A 460 36.90 34.64 13.95
C LEU A 460 37.89 35.75 13.61
N ASP A 461 37.57 36.62 12.66
CA ASP A 461 38.44 37.74 12.28
C ASP A 461 38.49 38.83 13.34
N THR A 462 37.46 38.92 14.17
CA THR A 462 37.45 39.80 15.34
C THR A 462 38.03 39.12 16.58
N VAL A 463 37.39 38.05 17.03
CA VAL A 463 37.64 37.44 18.35
C VAL A 463 38.46 36.14 18.27
N GLY A 464 38.54 35.54 17.08
CA GLY A 464 39.26 34.29 16.85
C GLY A 464 40.78 34.45 16.91
N THR A 465 41.45 33.47 17.52
CA THR A 465 42.91 33.36 17.55
C THR A 465 43.33 31.95 17.14
N VAL A 466 44.58 31.79 16.72
CA VAL A 466 45.17 30.47 16.45
C VAL A 466 46.18 30.19 17.54
N ASN A 467 46.05 29.10 18.27
CA ASN A 467 47.00 28.73 19.31
C ASN A 467 48.31 28.17 18.72
N ALA A 468 49.32 27.92 19.57
CA ALA A 468 50.61 27.39 19.13
C ALA A 468 50.53 25.96 18.53
N SER A 469 49.41 25.26 18.70
CA SER A 469 49.14 23.95 18.11
C SER A 469 48.33 24.01 16.82
N GLY A 470 48.09 25.20 16.26
CA GLY A 470 47.32 25.39 15.03
C GLY A 470 45.80 25.29 15.20
N SER A 471 45.28 25.07 16.40
CA SER A 471 43.83 25.05 16.66
C SER A 471 43.27 26.47 16.75
N VAL A 472 42.06 26.64 16.23
CA VAL A 472 41.34 27.91 16.28
C VAL A 472 40.62 28.02 17.62
N GLN A 473 40.74 29.18 18.25
CA GLN A 473 40.11 29.51 19.52
C GLN A 473 39.22 30.73 19.36
N PHE A 474 37.95 30.60 19.73
CA PHE A 474 36.99 31.69 19.86
C PHE A 474 36.67 31.88 21.34
N ALA A 475 36.93 33.08 21.88
CA ALA A 475 36.80 33.35 23.31
C ALA A 475 35.84 34.51 23.57
N VAL A 476 34.73 34.26 24.25
CA VAL A 476 33.69 35.27 24.49
C VAL A 476 33.15 35.17 25.92
N THR A 477 32.68 36.27 26.50
CA THR A 477 32.09 36.29 27.85
C THR A 477 30.56 36.15 27.85
N ASN A 478 29.93 36.24 26.67
CA ASN A 478 28.51 35.97 26.50
C ASN A 478 28.29 34.47 26.32
N GLU A 479 27.59 33.84 27.28
CA GLU A 479 27.30 32.41 27.29
C GLU A 479 26.45 31.97 26.09
N ARG A 480 25.38 32.72 25.78
CA ARG A 480 24.47 32.41 24.67
C ARG A 480 25.21 32.42 23.34
N LEU A 481 25.98 33.48 23.07
CA LEU A 481 26.80 33.56 21.87
C LEU A 481 27.83 32.42 21.81
N ALA A 482 28.40 31.98 22.94
CA ALA A 482 29.30 30.85 22.95
C ALA A 482 28.61 29.53 22.52
N PHE A 483 27.41 29.26 23.01
CA PHE A 483 26.64 28.07 22.60
C PHE A 483 26.18 28.16 21.13
N ASP A 484 25.78 29.34 20.66
CA ASP A 484 25.38 29.54 19.27
C ASP A 484 26.54 29.35 18.29
N VAL A 485 27.73 29.89 18.62
CA VAL A 485 28.94 29.67 17.82
C VAL A 485 29.33 28.19 17.81
N ARG A 486 29.10 27.50 18.93
CA ARG A 486 29.34 26.06 19.02
C ARG A 486 28.39 25.27 18.11
N GLU A 487 27.11 25.63 18.06
CA GLU A 487 26.15 25.06 17.11
C GLU A 487 26.53 25.37 15.66
N LEU A 488 26.90 26.61 15.35
CA LEU A 488 27.37 27.02 14.02
C LEU A 488 28.53 26.14 13.56
N LEU A 489 29.51 25.92 14.44
CA LEU A 489 30.65 25.04 14.16
C LEU A 489 30.24 23.59 13.94
N HIS A 490 29.33 23.03 14.75
CA HIS A 490 28.81 21.68 14.54
C HIS A 490 28.06 21.54 13.21
N SER A 491 27.27 22.55 12.84
CA SER A 491 26.53 22.59 11.58
C SER A 491 27.46 22.65 10.34
N LEU A 492 28.70 23.09 10.52
CA LEU A 492 29.75 23.12 9.50
C LEU A 492 30.64 21.86 9.53
N GLY A 493 30.26 20.84 10.32
CA GLY A 493 30.97 19.57 10.46
C GLY A 493 32.18 19.61 11.40
N HIS A 494 32.38 20.70 12.16
CA HIS A 494 33.50 20.81 13.08
C HIS A 494 33.20 20.17 14.43
N ARG A 495 34.20 19.48 15.00
CA ARG A 495 34.20 19.11 16.43
C ARG A 495 34.75 20.27 17.27
N THR A 496 34.07 20.59 18.36
CA THR A 496 34.45 21.67 19.27
C THR A 496 34.81 21.13 20.65
N GLY A 497 35.73 21.78 21.35
CA GLY A 497 35.89 21.67 22.80
C GLY A 497 35.59 23.03 23.42
N MET A 498 34.98 23.07 24.61
CA MET A 498 34.67 24.32 25.30
C MET A 498 35.24 24.30 26.71
N SER A 499 35.94 25.36 27.09
CA SER A 499 36.47 25.55 28.44
C SER A 499 36.05 26.91 28.98
N THR A 500 35.80 26.99 30.29
CA THR A 500 35.49 28.25 30.96
C THR A 500 36.64 28.72 31.82
N LYS A 501 36.90 30.03 31.84
CA LYS A 501 37.88 30.66 32.71
C LYS A 501 37.26 31.89 33.36
N ARG A 502 37.47 32.07 34.66
CA ARG A 502 37.06 33.30 35.35
C ARG A 502 37.93 34.48 34.89
N VAL A 503 37.29 35.57 34.50
CA VAL A 503 37.92 36.83 34.06
C VAL A 503 37.35 38.00 34.86
N GLU A 504 38.03 39.14 34.85
CA GLU A 504 37.54 40.36 35.49
C GLU A 504 36.35 40.92 34.69
N GLY A 505 35.14 40.59 35.13
CA GLY A 505 33.87 41.08 34.56
C GLY A 505 33.23 42.17 35.43
N ARG A 506 32.31 42.94 34.83
CA ARG A 506 31.48 43.93 35.55
C ARG A 506 30.34 43.29 36.34
N THR A 507 29.85 42.15 35.87
CA THR A 507 28.81 41.30 36.46
C THR A 507 29.32 39.85 36.59
N GLU A 508 28.64 39.03 37.39
CA GLU A 508 28.94 37.59 37.54
C GLU A 508 28.87 36.85 36.21
N THR A 509 27.88 37.15 35.37
CA THR A 509 27.73 36.62 34.00
C THR A 509 28.87 37.03 33.07
N SER A 510 29.38 38.27 33.16
CA SER A 510 30.53 38.73 32.38
C SER A 510 31.90 38.30 32.95
N SER A 511 31.90 37.65 34.12
CA SER A 511 33.11 37.19 34.81
C SER A 511 33.54 35.79 34.39
N VAL A 512 32.83 35.17 33.45
CA VAL A 512 33.17 33.86 32.89
C VAL A 512 33.44 34.02 31.39
N CYS A 513 34.63 33.64 30.95
CA CYS A 513 35.00 33.59 29.54
C CYS A 513 34.88 32.13 29.05
N PHE A 514 34.08 31.94 28.01
CA PHE A 514 33.89 30.69 27.29
C PHE A 514 34.86 30.67 26.10
N THR A 515 35.80 29.73 26.12
CA THR A 515 36.75 29.52 25.02
C THR A 515 36.38 28.24 24.28
N ILE A 516 35.93 28.39 23.05
CA ILE A 516 35.66 27.29 22.11
C ILE A 516 36.94 27.05 21.32
N THR A 517 37.44 25.82 21.34
CA THR A 517 38.62 25.40 20.57
C THR A 517 38.20 24.35 19.56
N PHE A 518 38.56 24.53 18.29
CA PHE A 518 38.29 23.54 17.23
C PHE A 518 39.44 23.49 16.23
N GLY A 519 39.54 22.36 15.52
CA GLY A 519 40.48 22.19 14.41
C GLY A 519 39.75 22.29 13.07
N SER A 520 40.40 22.87 12.06
CA SER A 520 39.88 22.92 10.71
C SER A 520 41.00 22.67 9.70
N THR A 521 40.74 21.82 8.70
CA THR A 521 41.57 21.70 7.49
C THR A 521 41.16 22.68 6.39
N ARG A 522 39.99 23.31 6.54
CA ARG A 522 39.43 24.32 5.65
C ARG A 522 39.79 25.72 6.15
N GLU A 523 39.80 26.70 5.25
CA GLU A 523 39.98 28.10 5.61
C GLU A 523 38.75 28.64 6.36
N VAL A 524 38.97 29.25 7.53
CA VAL A 524 37.90 29.73 8.43
C VAL A 524 38.06 31.21 8.80
N PHE A 525 39.15 31.86 8.40
CA PHE A 525 39.40 33.28 8.59
C PHE A 525 39.23 34.00 7.27
N GLY A 526 38.67 35.22 7.29
CA GLY A 526 38.53 36.08 6.12
C GLY A 526 39.70 37.04 5.92
N ILE A 527 40.52 37.29 6.95
CA ILE A 527 41.71 38.16 6.86
C ILE A 527 43.02 37.38 6.65
N GLU A 528 43.87 37.90 5.77
CA GLU A 528 45.07 37.22 5.26
C GLU A 528 46.07 36.92 6.38
N ARG A 529 46.29 37.87 7.30
CA ARG A 529 47.19 37.68 8.45
C ARG A 529 46.81 36.46 9.30
N LYS A 530 45.51 36.24 9.55
CA LYS A 530 45.02 35.10 10.35
C LYS A 530 44.98 33.81 9.52
N ARG A 531 44.70 33.88 8.21
CA ARG A 531 44.81 32.74 7.28
C ARG A 531 46.24 32.21 7.23
N LEU A 532 47.23 33.10 7.06
CA LEU A 532 48.65 32.76 7.08
C LEU A 532 49.06 32.17 8.44
N ALA A 533 48.68 32.82 9.54
CA ALA A 533 48.97 32.30 10.89
C ALA A 533 48.33 30.93 11.15
N HIS A 534 47.13 30.67 10.63
CA HIS A 534 46.48 29.36 10.70
C HIS A 534 47.22 28.32 9.86
N ARG A 535 47.62 28.69 8.63
CA ARG A 535 48.35 27.82 7.70
C ARG A 535 49.73 27.45 8.26
N GLU A 536 50.54 28.45 8.63
CA GLU A 536 51.89 28.28 9.19
C GLU A 536 51.90 27.44 10.47
N ARG A 537 50.92 27.64 11.37
CA ARG A 537 50.85 26.90 12.64
C ARG A 537 50.23 25.51 12.50
N SER A 538 49.54 25.24 11.40
CA SER A 538 48.96 23.94 11.08
C SER A 538 49.91 23.03 10.29
N GLU A 539 50.85 23.62 9.53
CA GLU A 539 51.91 22.90 8.81
C GLU A 539 52.84 22.15 9.80
N GLY A 540 52.69 20.82 9.85
CA GLY A 540 53.54 19.93 10.63
C GLY A 540 52.98 19.43 11.98
N ARG A 541 51.81 19.92 12.43
CA ARG A 541 51.11 19.41 13.62
C ARG A 541 49.61 19.32 13.38
N ALA A 542 49.21 18.33 12.57
CA ALA A 542 47.80 18.01 12.38
C ALA A 542 47.15 17.63 13.71
N TYR A 543 46.17 18.40 14.17
CA TYR A 543 45.25 17.96 15.21
C TYR A 543 44.47 16.74 14.68
N GLN A 544 44.91 15.53 15.03
CA GLN A 544 44.49 14.22 14.49
C GLN A 544 43.03 13.80 14.78
N ARG A 545 42.11 14.72 15.10
CA ARG A 545 40.76 14.40 15.60
C ARG A 545 39.67 15.36 15.11
N VAL A 546 39.65 15.66 13.81
CA VAL A 546 38.68 16.60 13.21
C VAL A 546 37.37 15.91 12.83
N GLY A 547 37.41 14.62 12.46
CA GLY A 547 36.25 13.89 11.91
C GLY A 547 35.47 13.01 12.89
N SER A 548 35.83 12.94 14.17
CA SER A 548 35.15 12.08 15.15
C SER A 548 35.19 12.58 16.59
N ARG A 549 34.18 12.23 17.38
CA ARG A 549 34.03 12.51 18.82
C ARG A 549 34.26 11.25 19.64
N PHE A 550 35.00 11.32 20.74
CA PHE A 550 35.27 10.15 21.57
C PHE A 550 34.21 9.99 22.65
N VAL A 551 33.80 8.75 22.93
CA VAL A 551 32.97 8.44 24.09
C VAL A 551 33.88 8.42 25.32
N THR A 552 33.59 9.25 26.32
CA THR A 552 34.42 9.41 27.54
C THR A 552 33.82 8.73 28.75
N GLU A 553 32.49 8.65 28.81
CA GLU A 553 31.73 8.04 29.89
C GLU A 553 30.44 7.42 29.31
N VAL A 554 30.03 6.27 29.83
CA VAL A 554 28.71 5.68 29.56
C VAL A 554 28.22 5.12 30.89
N ARG A 555 27.25 5.80 31.49
CA ARG A 555 26.77 5.47 32.85
C ARG A 555 25.31 5.04 32.81
N PRO A 556 24.92 3.98 33.53
CA PRO A 556 23.51 3.64 33.68
C PRO A 556 22.80 4.76 34.45
N ILE A 557 21.60 5.10 34.02
CA ILE A 557 20.74 6.08 34.69
C ILE A 557 19.36 5.46 35.00
N PRO A 558 18.56 6.04 35.91
CA PRO A 558 17.17 5.67 36.05
C PRO A 558 16.45 5.71 34.70
N SER A 559 15.55 4.75 34.48
CA SER A 559 14.80 4.69 33.23
C SER A 559 14.06 6.00 32.98
N VAL A 560 14.24 6.56 31.79
CA VAL A 560 13.46 7.71 31.30
C VAL A 560 12.56 7.26 30.16
N PRO A 561 11.48 8.00 29.86
CA PRO A 561 10.71 7.78 28.65
C PRO A 561 11.60 7.98 27.40
N VAL A 562 11.58 7.02 26.48
CA VAL A 562 12.39 7.01 25.25
C VAL A 562 11.52 6.75 24.03
N ARG A 563 11.89 7.28 22.86
CA ARG A 563 11.15 7.15 21.60
C ARG A 563 12.13 7.05 20.44
N CYS A 564 11.68 6.51 19.31
CA CYS A 564 12.46 6.33 18.10
C CYS A 564 11.72 6.95 16.91
N VAL A 565 12.45 7.45 15.92
CA VAL A 565 11.91 7.91 14.64
C VAL A 565 12.62 7.24 13.48
N GLN A 566 11.95 7.18 12.33
CA GLN A 566 12.46 6.67 11.08
C GLN A 566 12.34 7.77 10.02
N VAL A 567 13.37 7.88 9.18
CA VAL A 567 13.47 8.87 8.11
C VAL A 567 13.59 8.19 6.74
N ASP A 568 13.22 8.89 5.68
CA ASP A 568 13.25 8.41 4.29
C ASP A 568 14.63 8.45 3.62
N HIS A 569 15.67 8.92 4.31
CA HIS A 569 17.04 8.93 3.80
C HIS A 569 17.54 7.51 3.47
N PRO A 570 18.29 7.28 2.36
CA PRO A 570 18.82 5.96 1.97
C PRO A 570 19.67 5.28 3.05
N ASP A 571 20.45 6.06 3.79
CA ASP A 571 21.24 5.53 4.90
C ASP A 571 20.39 5.28 6.17
N HIS A 572 19.13 5.67 6.20
CA HIS A 572 18.25 5.61 7.39
C HIS A 572 18.85 6.24 8.67
N LEU A 573 19.90 7.05 8.53
CA LEU A 573 20.57 7.81 9.57
C LEU A 573 19.94 9.20 9.66
N TYR A 574 19.61 9.63 10.86
CA TYR A 574 19.27 11.03 11.15
C TYR A 574 20.16 11.56 12.27
N LEU A 575 20.37 12.87 12.27
CA LEU A 575 21.16 13.55 13.28
C LEU A 575 20.36 13.69 14.58
N ALA A 576 20.97 13.37 15.70
CA ALA A 576 20.42 13.64 17.03
C ALA A 576 21.38 14.50 17.86
N THR A 577 20.83 15.27 18.80
CA THR A 577 21.48 16.20 19.74
C THR A 577 22.04 17.47 19.09
N GLU A 578 22.41 18.44 19.93
CA GLU A 578 23.12 19.67 19.55
C GLU A 578 24.48 19.40 18.87
N ALA A 579 24.98 18.18 18.96
CA ALA A 579 26.22 17.73 18.33
C ALA A 579 26.04 16.91 17.05
N MET A 580 24.80 16.63 16.63
CA MET A 580 24.48 16.00 15.33
C MET A 580 25.09 14.59 15.14
N VAL A 581 24.49 13.54 15.74
CA VAL A 581 24.99 12.14 15.78
C VAL A 581 24.06 11.10 15.07
N PRO A 582 24.55 10.12 14.25
CA PRO A 582 23.73 9.18 13.40
C PRO A 582 23.46 7.68 13.87
N THR A 583 22.39 6.93 13.40
CA THR A 583 21.92 5.51 13.80
C THR A 583 21.14 4.53 12.76
N HIS A 584 21.10 3.12 12.83
CA HIS A 584 20.68 2.07 11.74
C HIS A 584 20.00 0.63 12.06
N ASN A 585 19.44 -0.23 11.08
CA ASN A 585 19.33 -1.81 11.04
C ASN A 585 18.42 -2.69 10.02
N SER A 586 18.81 -3.99 9.64
CA SER A 586 18.01 -5.30 9.32
C SER A 586 18.82 -6.67 9.10
N THR A 587 18.31 -7.94 9.32
CA THR A 587 19.12 -9.26 9.32
C THR A 587 18.58 -10.68 8.89
N LEU A 588 17.31 -11.14 8.97
CA LEU A 588 16.96 -12.59 8.83
C LEU A 588 17.01 -13.19 7.39
N ALA A 589 16.52 -12.49 6.36
CA ALA A 589 16.43 -13.05 4.99
C ALA A 589 17.79 -13.51 4.43
N LEU A 590 18.88 -12.93 4.94
CA LEU A 590 20.23 -13.29 4.57
C LEU A 590 20.62 -14.72 4.98
N ASP A 591 20.01 -15.27 6.04
CA ASP A 591 20.28 -16.65 6.46
C ASP A 591 19.69 -17.68 5.49
N PHE A 592 18.50 -17.42 4.92
CA PHE A 592 17.89 -18.28 3.90
C PHE A 592 18.73 -18.28 2.61
N ALA A 593 19.17 -17.09 2.16
CA ALA A 593 20.06 -16.95 1.00
C ALA A 593 21.37 -17.74 1.18
N ARG A 594 21.93 -17.68 2.39
CA ARG A 594 23.16 -18.39 2.76
C ARG A 594 22.98 -19.91 2.79
N ALA A 595 21.88 -20.39 3.35
CA ALA A 595 21.59 -21.82 3.38
C ALA A 595 21.41 -22.38 1.96
N ALA A 596 20.66 -21.69 1.09
CA ALA A 596 20.45 -22.12 -0.29
C ALA A 596 21.73 -22.11 -1.12
N SER A 597 22.41 -20.95 -1.22
CA SER A 597 23.51 -20.80 -2.17
C SER A 597 24.88 -21.21 -1.64
N ILE A 598 25.21 -20.89 -0.38
CA ILE A 598 26.56 -21.16 0.15
C ILE A 598 26.67 -22.61 0.65
N LYS A 599 25.65 -23.12 1.33
CA LYS A 599 25.71 -24.48 1.90
C LYS A 599 25.27 -25.59 0.94
N ASN A 600 24.33 -25.30 0.04
CA ASN A 600 23.69 -26.30 -0.81
C ASN A 600 23.89 -26.03 -2.32
N GLU A 601 24.72 -25.04 -2.69
CA GLU A 601 25.06 -24.70 -4.08
C GLU A 601 23.82 -24.45 -4.99
N MET A 602 22.70 -24.02 -4.41
CA MET A 602 21.49 -23.71 -5.16
C MET A 602 21.47 -22.23 -5.56
N THR A 603 21.16 -21.96 -6.83
CA THR A 603 21.13 -20.60 -7.34
C THR A 603 20.04 -19.76 -6.65
N SER A 604 20.42 -18.64 -6.04
CA SER A 604 19.46 -17.70 -5.45
C SER A 604 19.73 -16.25 -5.86
N VAL A 605 18.69 -15.43 -5.82
CA VAL A 605 18.78 -13.99 -6.08
C VAL A 605 18.21 -13.19 -4.90
N PHE A 606 18.92 -12.15 -4.48
CA PHE A 606 18.53 -11.24 -3.43
C PHE A 606 18.34 -9.84 -4.03
N PHE A 607 17.09 -9.39 -4.12
CA PHE A 607 16.73 -8.04 -4.49
C PHE A 607 16.64 -7.18 -3.24
N SER A 608 17.60 -6.28 -3.10
CA SER A 608 17.72 -5.40 -1.95
C SER A 608 17.34 -3.99 -2.31
N LEU A 609 16.18 -3.56 -1.83
CA LEU A 609 15.65 -2.22 -2.01
C LEU A 609 16.01 -1.30 -0.83
N GLU A 610 16.44 -1.88 0.31
CA GLU A 610 16.83 -1.14 1.53
C GLU A 610 18.36 -1.10 1.73
N MET A 611 19.08 -2.20 1.46
CA MET A 611 20.51 -2.33 1.78
C MET A 611 21.40 -2.36 0.53
N GLY A 612 22.57 -1.70 0.57
CA GLY A 612 23.54 -1.79 -0.52
C GLY A 612 24.23 -3.17 -0.61
N ARG A 613 24.69 -3.56 -1.80
CA ARG A 613 25.35 -4.87 -2.03
C ARG A 613 26.51 -5.17 -1.07
N ASN A 614 27.32 -4.16 -0.76
CA ASN A 614 28.48 -4.32 0.12
C ASN A 614 28.05 -4.62 1.55
N GLU A 615 26.93 -4.06 2.01
CA GLU A 615 26.41 -4.33 3.34
C GLU A 615 25.92 -5.77 3.46
N ILE A 616 25.24 -6.27 2.42
CA ILE A 616 24.78 -7.65 2.31
C ILE A 616 25.97 -8.62 2.33
N VAL A 617 26.99 -8.40 1.48
CA VAL A 617 28.17 -9.26 1.40
C VAL A 617 28.91 -9.31 2.75
N MET A 618 29.03 -8.18 3.44
CA MET A 618 29.67 -8.14 4.76
C MET A 618 28.89 -8.92 5.82
N ARG A 619 27.55 -8.87 5.79
CA ARG A 619 26.68 -9.66 6.66
C ARG A 619 26.77 -11.15 6.37
N LEU A 620 26.81 -11.54 5.10
CA LEU A 620 26.99 -12.94 4.68
C LEU A 620 28.33 -13.50 5.15
N LEU A 621 29.43 -12.78 4.91
CA LEU A 621 30.76 -13.19 5.35
C LEU A 621 30.88 -13.26 6.88
N SER A 622 30.24 -12.33 7.61
CA SER A 622 30.18 -12.36 9.08
C SER A 622 29.47 -13.61 9.58
N ALA A 623 28.31 -13.90 9.00
CA ALA A 623 27.49 -15.04 9.38
C ALA A 623 28.22 -16.38 9.11
N GLU A 624 28.98 -16.45 8.02
CA GLU A 624 29.66 -17.66 7.56
C GLU A 624 31.03 -17.88 8.23
N ALA A 625 31.87 -16.85 8.26
CA ALA A 625 33.18 -16.93 8.91
C ALA A 625 33.09 -16.95 10.45
N ARG A 626 31.89 -16.68 11.01
CA ARG A 626 31.67 -16.47 12.46
C ARG A 626 32.61 -15.41 13.01
N VAL A 627 32.86 -14.40 12.21
CA VAL A 627 33.61 -13.21 12.58
C VAL A 627 32.56 -12.14 12.84
N PRO A 628 32.54 -11.50 14.02
CA PRO A 628 31.47 -10.56 14.32
C PRO A 628 31.38 -9.49 13.22
N LEU A 629 30.17 -9.13 12.80
CA LEU A 629 29.97 -8.15 11.72
C LEU A 629 30.66 -6.85 12.07
N HIS A 630 30.60 -6.47 13.35
CA HIS A 630 31.33 -5.31 13.82
C HIS A 630 32.83 -5.49 13.63
N THR A 631 33.44 -6.66 13.88
CA THR A 631 34.87 -6.94 13.66
C THR A 631 35.24 -6.87 12.18
N MET A 632 34.37 -7.34 11.28
CA MET A 632 34.58 -7.26 9.83
C MET A 632 34.40 -5.85 9.27
N ARG A 633 33.26 -5.21 9.57
CA ARG A 633 32.99 -3.81 9.23
C ARG A 633 33.95 -2.88 9.92
N SER A 634 34.57 -3.34 11.01
CA SER A 634 35.61 -2.65 11.72
C SER A 634 37.01 -3.14 11.39
N GLY A 635 37.20 -4.05 10.44
CA GLY A 635 38.45 -4.74 10.11
C GLY A 635 39.36 -5.14 11.31
N LEU A 636 38.86 -5.22 12.54
CA LEU A 636 39.58 -5.62 13.76
C LEU A 636 39.89 -7.12 13.75
N MET A 637 40.06 -7.69 12.57
CA MET A 637 40.20 -9.10 12.33
C MET A 637 41.58 -9.51 12.82
N THR A 638 41.57 -10.36 13.84
CA THR A 638 42.77 -11.07 14.25
C THR A 638 43.29 -11.91 13.08
N ASP A 639 44.56 -12.32 13.09
CA ASP A 639 45.09 -13.24 12.09
C ASP A 639 44.25 -14.52 12.00
N GLU A 640 43.64 -14.92 13.13
CA GLU A 640 42.69 -16.03 13.19
C GLU A 640 41.33 -15.71 12.54
N ASP A 641 40.79 -14.49 12.71
CA ASP A 641 39.58 -14.05 12.01
C ASP A 641 39.83 -13.93 10.50
N TRP A 642 40.99 -13.38 10.09
CA TRP A 642 41.42 -13.36 8.69
C TRP A 642 41.56 -14.76 8.11
N ALA A 643 42.14 -15.69 8.88
CA ALA A 643 42.24 -17.09 8.48
C ALA A 643 40.86 -17.76 8.41
N ARG A 644 39.90 -17.43 9.29
CA ARG A 644 38.52 -17.92 9.22
C ARG A 644 37.77 -17.35 8.02
N LEU A 645 37.94 -16.07 7.75
CA LEU A 645 37.36 -15.39 6.59
C LEU A 645 37.93 -15.92 5.28
N ALA A 646 39.26 -15.96 5.13
CA ALA A 646 39.91 -16.46 3.93
C ALA A 646 39.54 -17.92 3.61
N ARG A 647 39.37 -18.76 4.65
CA ARG A 647 38.88 -20.13 4.50
C ARG A 647 37.47 -20.20 3.91
N ARG A 648 36.56 -19.30 4.30
CA ARG A 648 35.18 -19.27 3.83
C ARG A 648 34.94 -18.36 2.63
N MET A 649 35.87 -17.47 2.32
CA MET A 649 35.77 -16.51 1.20
C MET A 649 35.68 -17.23 -0.13
N GLY A 650 36.41 -18.34 -0.32
CA GLY A 650 36.32 -19.16 -1.52
C GLY A 650 34.92 -19.76 -1.72
N GLU A 651 34.30 -20.25 -0.64
CA GLU A 651 32.94 -20.81 -0.65
C GLU A 651 31.91 -19.71 -0.95
N VAL A 652 32.01 -18.55 -0.31
CA VAL A 652 31.09 -17.42 -0.56
C VAL A 652 31.26 -16.84 -1.97
N ALA A 653 32.48 -16.76 -2.50
CA ALA A 653 32.76 -16.20 -3.82
C ALA A 653 32.37 -17.13 -4.97
N SER A 654 32.35 -18.44 -4.73
CA SER A 654 31.92 -19.45 -5.73
C SER A 654 30.44 -19.81 -5.63
N ALA A 655 29.76 -19.41 -4.54
CA ALA A 655 28.34 -19.65 -4.35
C ALA A 655 27.49 -18.95 -5.44
N PRO A 656 26.46 -19.62 -5.98
CA PRO A 656 25.57 -19.05 -7.00
C PRO A 656 24.52 -18.09 -6.39
N LEU A 657 24.99 -17.07 -5.66
CA LEU A 657 24.16 -16.03 -5.05
C LEU A 657 24.29 -14.71 -5.83
N PHE A 658 23.19 -14.25 -6.42
CA PHE A 658 23.11 -12.99 -7.15
C PHE A 658 22.49 -11.90 -6.27
N ILE A 659 23.09 -10.70 -6.22
CA ILE A 659 22.58 -9.57 -5.44
C ILE A 659 22.30 -8.41 -6.39
N ASP A 660 21.13 -7.82 -6.28
CA ASP A 660 20.74 -6.63 -7.04
C ASP A 660 20.22 -5.57 -6.07
N ASP A 661 20.95 -4.45 -6.00
CA ASP A 661 20.70 -3.31 -5.11
C ASP A 661 20.19 -2.08 -5.87
N SER A 662 19.60 -2.28 -7.05
CA SER A 662 19.02 -1.19 -7.84
C SER A 662 17.83 -0.56 -7.09
N PRO A 663 17.79 0.77 -6.90
CA PRO A 663 16.67 1.43 -6.24
C PRO A 663 15.43 1.46 -7.13
N ASN A 664 14.23 1.49 -6.51
CA ASN A 664 12.94 1.72 -7.18
C ASN A 664 12.61 0.76 -8.35
N MET A 665 13.01 -0.51 -8.26
CA MET A 665 12.72 -1.47 -9.32
C MET A 665 11.22 -1.77 -9.46
N SER A 666 10.79 -1.89 -10.71
CA SER A 666 9.43 -2.35 -11.03
C SER A 666 9.33 -3.88 -10.99
N MET A 667 8.11 -4.39 -10.83
CA MET A 667 7.84 -5.83 -10.90
C MET A 667 8.23 -6.44 -12.26
N MET A 668 8.11 -5.67 -13.34
CA MET A 668 8.46 -6.13 -14.69
C MET A 668 9.97 -6.38 -14.81
N GLU A 669 10.78 -5.49 -14.25
CA GLU A 669 12.24 -5.64 -14.21
C GLU A 669 12.67 -6.83 -13.35
N ILE A 670 12.07 -6.99 -12.16
CA ILE A 670 12.34 -8.15 -11.29
C ILE A 670 12.02 -9.45 -12.02
N ARG A 671 10.83 -9.54 -12.64
CA ARG A 671 10.41 -10.71 -13.43
C ARG A 671 11.37 -10.99 -14.59
N ALA A 672 11.78 -9.97 -15.35
CA ALA A 672 12.70 -10.13 -16.46
C ALA A 672 14.09 -10.63 -16.00
N LYS A 673 14.62 -10.08 -14.90
CA LYS A 673 15.89 -10.51 -14.30
C LYS A 673 15.81 -11.95 -13.78
N CYS A 674 14.73 -12.31 -13.09
CA CYS A 674 14.49 -13.67 -12.62
C CYS A 674 14.38 -14.68 -13.78
N ARG A 675 13.64 -14.37 -14.85
CA ARG A 675 13.54 -15.22 -16.05
C ARG A 675 14.91 -15.48 -16.68
N ARG A 676 15.72 -14.42 -16.84
CA ARG A 676 17.08 -14.53 -17.38
C ARG A 676 17.96 -15.41 -16.50
N LEU A 677 17.92 -15.23 -15.18
CA LEU A 677 18.67 -16.06 -14.23
C LEU A 677 18.18 -17.51 -14.22
N LYS A 678 16.87 -17.76 -14.30
CA LYS A 678 16.30 -19.11 -14.41
C LYS A 678 16.80 -19.83 -15.66
N GLN A 679 16.87 -19.15 -16.79
CA GLN A 679 17.35 -19.72 -18.05
C GLN A 679 18.86 -19.98 -18.05
N GLN A 680 19.66 -19.10 -17.47
CA GLN A 680 21.13 -19.18 -17.51
C GLN A 680 21.75 -20.02 -16.39
N HIS A 681 21.13 -20.01 -15.20
CA HIS A 681 21.71 -20.54 -13.97
C HIS A 681 20.73 -21.39 -13.14
N ASP A 682 19.57 -21.77 -13.68
CA ASP A 682 18.54 -22.58 -13.00
C ASP A 682 18.20 -22.08 -11.59
N LEU A 683 17.76 -20.82 -11.52
CA LEU A 683 17.30 -20.16 -10.29
C LEU A 683 16.39 -21.06 -9.43
N LYS A 684 16.68 -21.15 -8.13
CA LYS A 684 15.97 -21.95 -7.12
C LYS A 684 15.32 -21.13 -6.01
N LEU A 685 15.77 -19.91 -5.73
CA LEU A 685 15.20 -19.07 -4.68
C LEU A 685 15.26 -17.59 -5.05
N VAL A 686 14.16 -16.88 -4.81
CA VAL A 686 14.06 -15.41 -4.98
C VAL A 686 13.77 -14.77 -3.64
N ILE A 687 14.51 -13.74 -3.26
CA ILE A 687 14.30 -12.96 -2.04
C ILE A 687 14.13 -11.49 -2.42
N VAL A 688 13.12 -10.82 -1.86
CA VAL A 688 12.82 -9.39 -2.09
C VAL A 688 12.71 -8.65 -0.74
N ASP A 689 13.58 -7.66 -0.53
CA ASP A 689 13.71 -6.87 0.71
C ASP A 689 13.56 -5.36 0.45
N TYR A 690 12.49 -4.66 0.87
CA TYR A 690 11.20 -5.13 1.38
C TYR A 690 10.06 -4.70 0.46
N LEU A 691 8.98 -5.48 0.46
CA LEU A 691 7.88 -5.40 -0.51
C LEU A 691 7.27 -3.99 -0.63
N GLN A 692 7.26 -3.21 0.46
CA GLN A 692 6.70 -1.86 0.50
C GLN A 692 7.58 -0.75 -0.13
N LEU A 693 8.79 -1.04 -0.64
CA LEU A 693 9.64 -0.10 -1.40
C LEU A 693 9.60 -0.30 -2.92
N MET A 694 8.91 -1.35 -3.39
CA MET A 694 8.70 -1.53 -4.81
C MET A 694 7.78 -0.42 -5.35
N SER A 695 7.85 -0.15 -6.65
CA SER A 695 7.01 0.83 -7.33
C SER A 695 6.19 0.17 -8.43
N SER A 696 4.90 0.49 -8.54
CA SER A 696 4.06 0.04 -9.67
C SER A 696 4.15 0.99 -10.88
N PRO A 697 4.16 0.51 -12.14
CA PRO A 697 4.28 1.35 -13.35
C PRO A 697 3.03 2.20 -13.69
N GLY A 698 2.19 2.54 -12.71
CA GLY A 698 0.98 3.33 -12.90
C GLY A 698 0.69 4.23 -11.70
N ARG A 699 -0.08 5.30 -11.89
CA ARG A 699 -0.62 6.09 -10.77
C ARG A 699 -1.63 5.22 -10.00
N VAL A 700 -1.15 4.51 -8.99
CA VAL A 700 -2.01 3.80 -8.03
C VAL A 700 -2.30 4.74 -6.86
N GLU A 701 -3.57 5.02 -6.57
CA GLU A 701 -3.94 6.07 -5.59
C GLU A 701 -3.76 5.66 -4.12
N SER A 702 -3.60 4.37 -3.84
CA SER A 702 -3.41 3.84 -2.50
C SER A 702 -2.26 2.85 -2.45
N ARG A 703 -1.30 3.09 -1.54
CA ARG A 703 -0.16 2.20 -1.25
C ARG A 703 -0.60 0.77 -0.90
N GLN A 704 -1.83 0.59 -0.39
CA GLN A 704 -2.36 -0.73 -0.04
C GLN A 704 -2.78 -1.55 -1.27
N GLN A 705 -3.30 -0.88 -2.29
CA GLN A 705 -3.61 -1.50 -3.58
C GLN A 705 -2.32 -1.86 -4.30
N GLU A 706 -1.33 -0.96 -4.25
CA GLU A 706 0.01 -1.20 -4.77
C GLU A 706 0.67 -2.44 -4.13
N VAL A 707 0.63 -2.55 -2.80
CA VAL A 707 1.13 -3.72 -2.05
C VAL A 707 0.36 -5.01 -2.38
N SER A 708 -0.97 -4.94 -2.56
CA SER A 708 -1.80 -6.09 -2.94
C SER A 708 -1.50 -6.57 -4.36
N GLU A 709 -1.37 -5.64 -5.32
CA GLU A 709 -0.96 -5.95 -6.69
C GLU A 709 0.46 -6.53 -6.75
N MET A 710 1.38 -6.03 -5.93
CA MET A 710 2.74 -6.55 -5.78
C MET A 710 2.74 -7.97 -5.22
N SER A 711 1.98 -8.21 -4.15
CA SER A 711 1.79 -9.53 -3.54
C SER A 711 1.29 -10.56 -4.57
N ARG A 712 0.22 -10.24 -5.31
CA ARG A 712 -0.30 -11.09 -6.38
C ARG A 712 0.73 -11.34 -7.48
N SER A 713 1.45 -10.30 -7.88
CA SER A 713 2.46 -10.41 -8.95
C SER A 713 3.65 -11.28 -8.54
N LEU A 714 4.08 -11.21 -7.28
CA LEU A 714 5.11 -12.09 -6.71
C LEU A 714 4.62 -13.54 -6.65
N LYS A 715 3.35 -13.78 -6.31
CA LYS A 715 2.77 -15.13 -6.35
C LYS A 715 2.72 -15.71 -7.76
N LEU A 716 2.34 -14.90 -8.75
CA LEU A 716 2.36 -15.29 -10.15
C LEU A 716 3.79 -15.58 -10.63
N LEU A 717 4.77 -14.76 -10.23
CA LEU A 717 6.19 -15.00 -10.51
C LEU A 717 6.68 -16.32 -9.92
N ALA A 718 6.31 -16.63 -8.67
CA ALA A 718 6.68 -17.88 -8.00
C ALA A 718 6.18 -19.10 -8.78
N LYS A 719 4.89 -19.08 -9.17
CA LYS A 719 4.26 -20.16 -9.96
C LYS A 719 4.86 -20.29 -11.35
N GLU A 720 5.07 -19.17 -12.03
CA GLU A 720 5.57 -19.15 -13.40
C GLU A 720 6.98 -19.72 -13.53
N LEU A 721 7.86 -19.38 -12.57
CA LEU A 721 9.25 -19.85 -12.58
C LEU A 721 9.45 -21.16 -11.83
N GLU A 722 8.41 -21.68 -11.17
CA GLU A 722 8.47 -22.82 -10.26
C GLU A 722 9.61 -22.66 -9.22
N VAL A 723 9.65 -21.50 -8.56
CA VAL A 723 10.62 -21.20 -7.50
C VAL A 723 9.94 -20.59 -6.27
N PRO A 724 10.41 -20.89 -5.04
CA PRO A 724 10.01 -20.14 -3.87
C PRO A 724 10.42 -18.66 -3.97
N VAL A 725 9.47 -17.77 -3.69
CA VAL A 725 9.66 -16.32 -3.61
C VAL A 725 9.43 -15.88 -2.16
N VAL A 726 10.47 -15.35 -1.52
CA VAL A 726 10.44 -14.83 -0.15
C VAL A 726 10.36 -13.32 -0.18
N ALA A 727 9.28 -12.76 0.37
CA ALA A 727 9.08 -11.33 0.48
C ALA A 727 9.17 -10.86 1.93
N LEU A 728 10.01 -9.85 2.18
CA LEU A 728 10.07 -9.20 3.49
C LEU A 728 8.97 -8.15 3.63
N SER A 729 8.29 -8.17 4.77
CA SER A 729 7.21 -7.25 5.11
C SER A 729 7.33 -6.77 6.56
N GLN A 730 6.83 -5.56 6.86
CA GLN A 730 6.85 -5.00 8.20
C GLN A 730 5.50 -5.17 8.93
N LEU A 731 5.54 -5.41 10.25
CA LEU A 731 4.34 -5.53 11.10
C LEU A 731 3.84 -4.19 11.66
N ASN A 732 2.52 -4.06 11.79
CA ASN A 732 1.79 -3.03 12.54
C ASN A 732 2.16 -3.03 14.04
N ARG A 733 1.81 -1.94 14.73
CA ARG A 733 2.03 -1.76 16.18
C ARG A 733 0.97 -2.41 17.08
N GLY A 734 -0.06 -3.01 16.50
CA GLY A 734 -1.15 -3.70 17.20
C GLY A 734 -0.72 -4.72 18.28
N PRO A 735 0.31 -5.56 18.07
CA PRO A 735 0.74 -6.50 19.11
C PRO A 735 1.24 -5.81 20.38
N GLU A 736 1.78 -4.58 20.29
CA GLU A 736 2.36 -3.88 21.45
C GLU A 736 1.31 -3.35 22.43
N GLN A 737 0.08 -3.15 21.95
CA GLN A 737 -1.06 -2.70 22.76
C GLN A 737 -1.78 -3.87 23.45
N ARG A 738 -1.52 -5.10 23.02
CA ARG A 738 -2.09 -6.31 23.62
C ARG A 738 -1.31 -6.73 24.87
N THR A 739 -2.02 -7.40 25.78
CA THR A 739 -1.39 -8.06 26.94
C THR A 739 -0.38 -9.13 26.49
N ASP A 740 -0.72 -9.86 25.42
CA ASP A 740 0.20 -10.74 24.70
C ASP A 740 0.80 -10.02 23.49
N LYS A 741 2.11 -9.74 23.59
CA LYS A 741 2.89 -8.99 22.59
C LYS A 741 3.38 -9.84 21.43
N ARG A 742 3.02 -11.12 21.42
CA ARG A 742 3.31 -12.03 20.33
C ARG A 742 2.63 -11.54 19.04
N PRO A 743 3.35 -11.43 17.92
CA PRO A 743 2.78 -11.03 16.63
C PRO A 743 1.85 -12.11 16.09
N GLN A 744 0.78 -11.68 15.46
CA GLN A 744 -0.25 -12.50 14.82
C GLN A 744 -0.40 -12.07 13.36
N VAL A 745 -1.04 -12.91 12.53
CA VAL A 745 -1.25 -12.62 11.10
C VAL A 745 -2.01 -11.29 10.91
N SER A 746 -2.93 -10.97 11.82
CA SER A 746 -3.67 -9.70 11.88
C SER A 746 -2.80 -8.45 12.01
N ASP A 747 -1.53 -8.62 12.40
CA ASP A 747 -0.56 -7.55 12.60
C ASP A 747 0.25 -7.25 11.35
N LEU A 748 0.09 -8.00 10.26
CA LEU A 748 0.58 -7.58 8.95
C LEU A 748 -0.05 -6.22 8.60
N ARG A 749 0.78 -5.28 8.12
CA ARG A 749 0.29 -3.97 7.66
C ARG A 749 -0.88 -4.18 6.71
N GLU A 750 -1.95 -3.38 6.90
CA GLU A 750 -3.06 -3.22 5.93
C GLU A 750 -4.23 -4.23 5.96
N SER A 751 -4.36 -5.08 6.99
CA SER A 751 -5.53 -5.97 7.15
C SER A 751 -6.75 -5.27 7.78
N GLY A 752 -7.78 -5.02 6.98
CA GLY A 752 -9.08 -4.47 7.40
C GLY A 752 -9.98 -5.52 8.03
N CYS A 753 -10.77 -5.21 9.06
CA CYS A 753 -11.62 -6.21 9.74
C CYS A 753 -13.04 -5.72 10.03
N LEU A 754 -13.96 -6.66 10.25
CA LEU A 754 -15.39 -6.44 10.49
C LEU A 754 -15.81 -7.00 11.85
N PRO A 755 -16.66 -6.33 12.64
CA PRO A 755 -17.17 -6.86 13.92
C PRO A 755 -18.10 -8.05 13.73
N ALA A 756 -18.30 -8.81 14.81
CA ALA A 756 -19.05 -10.08 14.81
C ALA A 756 -20.48 -9.98 14.23
N ASP A 757 -21.13 -8.83 14.38
CA ASP A 757 -22.52 -8.58 14.00
C ASP A 757 -22.68 -8.21 12.51
N THR A 758 -21.58 -7.95 11.79
CA THR A 758 -21.60 -7.68 10.36
C THR A 758 -22.13 -8.86 9.57
N ARG A 759 -23.11 -8.62 8.69
CA ARG A 759 -23.77 -9.67 7.91
C ARG A 759 -23.21 -9.79 6.51
N ILE A 760 -22.68 -10.95 6.18
CA ILE A 760 -22.19 -11.33 4.86
C ILE A 760 -23.35 -11.88 4.04
N LEU A 761 -23.46 -11.44 2.78
CA LEU A 761 -24.50 -11.92 1.87
C LEU A 761 -24.06 -13.21 1.17
N ARG A 762 -24.73 -14.33 1.47
CA ARG A 762 -24.46 -15.63 0.86
C ARG A 762 -24.99 -15.71 -0.57
N ALA A 763 -24.20 -16.25 -1.47
CA ALA A 763 -24.60 -16.49 -2.86
C ALA A 763 -25.32 -17.82 -3.06
N ASP A 764 -25.15 -18.80 -2.16
CA ASP A 764 -25.84 -20.09 -2.25
C ASP A 764 -27.28 -20.06 -1.74
N THR A 765 -27.54 -19.41 -0.60
CA THR A 765 -28.88 -19.33 0.01
C THR A 765 -29.55 -17.97 -0.19
N GLY A 766 -28.80 -16.94 -0.57
CA GLY A 766 -29.29 -15.56 -0.67
C GLY A 766 -29.44 -14.86 0.69
N ALA A 767 -29.29 -15.60 1.78
CA ALA A 767 -29.55 -15.08 3.11
C ALA A 767 -28.32 -14.40 3.74
N PRO A 768 -28.51 -13.30 4.49
CA PRO A 768 -27.44 -12.70 5.25
C PRO A 768 -27.08 -13.56 6.47
N VAL A 769 -25.79 -13.83 6.66
CA VAL A 769 -25.24 -14.55 7.83
C VAL A 769 -24.22 -13.67 8.53
N THR A 770 -24.19 -13.67 9.87
CA THR A 770 -23.19 -12.85 10.58
C THR A 770 -21.80 -13.48 10.49
N ILE A 771 -20.76 -12.66 10.37
CA ILE A 771 -19.37 -13.14 10.34
C ILE A 771 -19.02 -13.89 11.64
N GLY A 772 -19.57 -13.46 12.79
CA GLY A 772 -19.40 -14.14 14.07
C GLY A 772 -20.12 -15.51 14.16
N GLU A 773 -21.21 -15.74 13.42
CA GLU A 773 -21.82 -17.08 13.30
C GLU A 773 -20.99 -18.01 12.42
N LEU A 774 -20.45 -17.50 11.31
CA LEU A 774 -19.55 -18.25 10.45
C LEU A 774 -18.29 -18.70 11.20
N TYR A 775 -17.70 -17.79 11.98
CA TYR A 775 -16.55 -18.12 12.83
C TYR A 775 -16.89 -19.20 13.87
N ARG A 776 -17.98 -19.01 14.65
CA ARG A 776 -18.38 -19.96 15.71
C ARG A 776 -18.77 -21.34 15.19
N SER A 777 -19.37 -21.40 13.99
CA SER A 777 -19.74 -22.66 13.36
C SER A 777 -18.55 -23.38 12.71
N GLY A 778 -17.44 -22.67 12.47
CA GLY A 778 -16.30 -23.20 11.73
C GLY A 778 -16.60 -23.51 10.27
N ALA A 779 -17.61 -22.85 9.69
CA ALA A 779 -18.02 -23.05 8.30
C ALA A 779 -16.87 -22.71 7.35
N ARG A 780 -16.66 -23.58 6.36
CA ARG A 780 -15.64 -23.43 5.32
C ARG A 780 -16.26 -23.53 3.94
N ASP A 781 -15.59 -22.92 2.97
CA ASP A 781 -15.92 -22.95 1.54
C ASP A 781 -17.38 -22.54 1.22
N ILE A 782 -17.88 -21.51 1.90
CA ILE A 782 -19.23 -20.98 1.69
C ILE A 782 -19.27 -20.09 0.44
N GLN A 783 -20.39 -20.08 -0.29
CA GLN A 783 -20.54 -19.21 -1.45
C GLN A 783 -21.03 -17.82 -1.01
N VAL A 784 -20.31 -16.76 -1.42
CA VAL A 784 -20.65 -15.36 -1.14
C VAL A 784 -20.71 -14.54 -2.42
N TRP A 785 -21.47 -13.46 -2.41
CA TRP A 785 -21.48 -12.51 -3.52
C TRP A 785 -20.24 -11.62 -3.49
N SER A 786 -19.57 -11.50 -4.64
CA SER A 786 -18.34 -10.74 -4.82
C SER A 786 -18.38 -9.97 -6.15
N LEU A 787 -17.66 -8.85 -6.24
CA LEU A 787 -17.48 -8.10 -7.48
C LEU A 787 -16.29 -8.65 -8.29
N ASP A 788 -16.51 -8.90 -9.58
CA ASP A 788 -15.44 -9.18 -10.54
C ASP A 788 -14.74 -7.89 -11.05
N GLU A 789 -13.76 -8.05 -11.94
CA GLU A 789 -13.02 -6.93 -12.56
C GLU A 789 -13.92 -6.00 -13.38
N ARG A 790 -15.11 -6.46 -13.78
CA ARG A 790 -16.12 -5.68 -14.50
C ARG A 790 -17.18 -5.07 -13.58
N LEU A 791 -16.96 -5.13 -12.26
CA LEU A 791 -17.88 -4.64 -11.24
C LEU A 791 -19.26 -5.33 -11.31
N ARG A 792 -19.30 -6.61 -11.69
CA ARG A 792 -20.50 -7.46 -11.69
C ARG A 792 -20.48 -8.41 -10.51
N LEU A 793 -21.67 -8.71 -9.99
CA LEU A 793 -21.80 -9.64 -8.86
C LEU A 793 -21.71 -11.09 -9.34
N VAL A 794 -20.69 -11.79 -8.85
CA VAL A 794 -20.40 -13.20 -9.15
C VAL A 794 -20.30 -14.02 -7.85
N PRO A 795 -20.75 -15.28 -7.85
CA PRO A 795 -20.58 -16.15 -6.69
C PRO A 795 -19.10 -16.55 -6.58
N LYS A 796 -18.53 -16.41 -5.38
CA LYS A 796 -17.16 -16.84 -5.07
C LYS A 796 -17.10 -17.56 -3.75
N THR A 797 -16.10 -18.43 -3.63
CA THR A 797 -15.90 -19.25 -2.43
C THR A 797 -15.17 -18.45 -1.36
N MET A 798 -15.82 -18.27 -0.21
CA MET A 798 -15.21 -17.84 1.03
C MET A 798 -14.73 -19.07 1.81
N THR A 799 -13.41 -19.24 1.92
CA THR A 799 -12.79 -20.45 2.46
C THR A 799 -12.96 -20.60 3.97
N HIS A 800 -12.78 -19.53 4.74
CA HIS A 800 -12.96 -19.52 6.18
C HIS A 800 -13.03 -18.09 6.73
N VAL A 801 -13.51 -17.98 7.97
CA VAL A 801 -13.52 -16.77 8.79
C VAL A 801 -12.61 -16.99 9.99
N PHE A 802 -11.84 -15.97 10.40
CA PHE A 802 -10.96 -16.03 11.56
C PHE A 802 -11.07 -14.75 12.41
N SER A 803 -10.74 -14.85 13.70
CA SER A 803 -10.70 -13.71 14.61
C SER A 803 -9.40 -12.92 14.42
N SER A 804 -9.53 -11.59 14.36
CA SER A 804 -8.45 -10.63 14.18
C SER A 804 -8.22 -9.77 15.45
N GLY A 805 -8.80 -10.18 16.58
CA GLY A 805 -8.62 -9.56 17.89
C GLY A 805 -9.53 -8.33 18.13
N MET A 806 -9.16 -7.49 19.09
CA MET A 806 -9.89 -6.25 19.41
C MET A 806 -9.34 -5.10 18.57
N LYS A 807 -10.23 -4.36 17.87
CA LYS A 807 -9.86 -3.14 17.12
C LYS A 807 -10.88 -2.03 17.37
N ASN A 808 -10.42 -0.77 17.24
CA ASN A 808 -11.34 0.37 17.17
C ASN A 808 -12.16 0.29 15.89
N VAL A 809 -13.49 0.31 16.05
CA VAL A 809 -14.46 0.21 14.97
C VAL A 809 -15.27 1.48 14.82
N PHE A 810 -15.70 1.72 13.58
CA PHE A 810 -16.48 2.88 13.17
C PHE A 810 -17.74 2.40 12.46
N ARG A 811 -18.86 3.07 12.73
CA ARG A 811 -20.11 2.90 11.99
C ARG A 811 -20.12 3.90 10.85
N LEU A 812 -20.24 3.39 9.63
CA LEU A 812 -20.43 4.17 8.42
C LEU A 812 -21.90 4.09 7.99
N ARG A 813 -22.56 5.25 7.89
CA ARG A 813 -23.96 5.38 7.45
C ARG A 813 -24.01 6.06 6.09
N LEU A 814 -24.76 5.46 5.17
CA LEU A 814 -24.94 5.94 3.81
C LEU A 814 -26.27 6.71 3.64
N THR A 815 -26.37 7.51 2.57
CA THR A 815 -27.58 8.29 2.28
C THR A 815 -28.78 7.41 1.91
N SER A 816 -28.56 6.19 1.41
CA SER A 816 -29.63 5.19 1.26
C SER A 816 -30.18 4.64 2.59
N GLY A 817 -29.51 4.93 3.71
CA GLY A 817 -29.84 4.40 5.04
C GLY A 817 -29.17 3.05 5.36
N ARG A 818 -28.38 2.49 4.42
CA ARG A 818 -27.48 1.37 4.70
C ARG A 818 -26.43 1.77 5.73
N GLU A 819 -26.07 0.83 6.59
CA GLU A 819 -25.03 1.02 7.61
C GLU A 819 -24.12 -0.20 7.64
N VAL A 820 -22.83 0.04 7.71
CA VAL A 820 -21.80 -0.99 7.87
C VAL A 820 -20.86 -0.57 9.00
N THR A 821 -20.43 -1.53 9.80
CA THR A 821 -19.45 -1.29 10.86
C THR A 821 -18.14 -1.98 10.47
N ALA A 822 -17.02 -1.29 10.60
CA ALA A 822 -15.71 -1.83 10.24
C ALA A 822 -14.57 -1.15 11.02
N SER A 823 -13.37 -1.75 11.03
CA SER A 823 -12.18 -1.10 11.56
C SER A 823 -11.75 0.09 10.70
N GLY A 824 -11.03 1.06 11.27
CA GLY A 824 -10.63 2.29 10.55
C GLY A 824 -9.81 2.03 9.28
N ASN A 825 -9.02 0.97 9.26
CA ASN A 825 -8.20 0.57 8.10
C ASN A 825 -8.95 -0.34 7.10
N HIS A 826 -10.25 -0.61 7.29
CA HIS A 826 -11.00 -1.50 6.41
C HIS A 826 -11.34 -0.82 5.08
N PRO A 827 -11.01 -1.44 3.93
CA PRO A 827 -11.17 -0.85 2.59
C PRO A 827 -12.61 -0.90 2.06
N PHE A 828 -13.04 0.21 1.45
CA PHE A 828 -14.29 0.36 0.71
C PHE A 828 -14.00 0.87 -0.70
N LEU A 829 -14.70 0.33 -1.69
CA LEU A 829 -14.48 0.71 -3.10
C LEU A 829 -15.11 2.08 -3.39
N THR A 830 -14.30 3.03 -3.84
CA THR A 830 -14.69 4.34 -4.40
C THR A 830 -14.49 4.32 -5.92
N LEU A 831 -14.82 5.41 -6.64
CA LEU A 831 -14.57 5.48 -8.10
C LEU A 831 -13.09 5.32 -8.42
N ASP A 832 -12.23 5.79 -7.52
CA ASP A 832 -10.79 5.86 -7.73
C ASP A 832 -10.04 4.65 -7.12
N GLY A 833 -10.78 3.65 -6.62
CA GLY A 833 -10.25 2.39 -6.10
C GLY A 833 -10.63 2.12 -4.64
N TRP A 834 -9.99 1.13 -4.02
CA TRP A 834 -10.26 0.75 -2.63
C TRP A 834 -9.59 1.72 -1.65
N GLN A 835 -10.38 2.37 -0.79
CA GLN A 835 -9.89 3.32 0.21
C GLN A 835 -10.30 2.90 1.63
N PRO A 836 -9.40 2.98 2.62
CA PRO A 836 -9.71 2.63 4.00
C PRO A 836 -10.68 3.63 4.62
N LEU A 837 -11.53 3.14 5.53
CA LEU A 837 -12.57 3.93 6.19
C LEU A 837 -12.04 5.25 6.79
N GLU A 838 -10.87 5.24 7.41
CA GLU A 838 -10.24 6.41 8.03
C GLU A 838 -9.86 7.54 7.06
N LYS A 839 -9.73 7.22 5.76
CA LYS A 839 -9.49 8.22 4.70
C LYS A 839 -10.78 8.71 4.06
N LEU A 840 -11.91 8.04 4.32
CA LEU A 840 -13.19 8.46 3.79
C LEU A 840 -13.72 9.66 4.57
N ALA A 841 -14.38 10.57 3.85
CA ALA A 841 -15.03 11.73 4.42
C ALA A 841 -16.53 11.71 4.12
N VAL A 842 -17.31 12.35 4.99
CA VAL A 842 -18.74 12.61 4.75
C VAL A 842 -18.91 13.36 3.43
N GLY A 843 -19.85 12.93 2.59
CA GLY A 843 -20.03 13.40 1.21
C GLY A 843 -19.23 12.63 0.15
N GLY A 844 -18.28 11.77 0.55
CA GLY A 844 -17.64 10.80 -0.34
C GLY A 844 -18.63 9.73 -0.81
N ARG A 845 -18.32 9.01 -1.89
CA ARG A 845 -19.18 7.94 -2.43
C ARG A 845 -18.46 6.60 -2.44
N ILE A 846 -19.16 5.56 -2.00
CA ILE A 846 -18.67 4.18 -1.99
C ILE A 846 -19.62 3.25 -2.75
N SER A 847 -19.10 2.10 -3.16
CA SER A 847 -19.86 1.12 -3.92
C SER A 847 -20.79 0.31 -3.02
N VAL A 848 -22.04 0.16 -3.46
CA VAL A 848 -23.01 -0.79 -2.92
C VAL A 848 -23.63 -1.60 -4.07
N PRO A 849 -24.17 -2.80 -3.84
CA PRO A 849 -24.95 -3.52 -4.83
C PRO A 849 -26.15 -2.69 -5.32
N ARG A 850 -26.27 -2.52 -6.64
CA ARG A 850 -27.43 -1.91 -7.29
C ARG A 850 -28.63 -2.85 -7.33
N HIS A 851 -28.37 -4.12 -7.63
CA HIS A 851 -29.30 -5.23 -7.52
C HIS A 851 -28.57 -6.43 -6.92
N VAL A 852 -29.32 -7.43 -6.47
CA VAL A 852 -28.74 -8.68 -5.94
C VAL A 852 -29.21 -9.82 -6.83
N PRO A 853 -28.31 -10.60 -7.46
CA PRO A 853 -28.71 -11.72 -8.29
C PRO A 853 -29.41 -12.83 -7.49
N ALA A 854 -30.07 -13.74 -8.20
CA ALA A 854 -30.66 -14.92 -7.58
C ALA A 854 -29.61 -15.84 -6.98
N PRO A 855 -29.88 -16.42 -5.79
CA PRO A 855 -28.95 -17.36 -5.19
C PRO A 855 -28.77 -18.57 -6.09
N THR A 856 -27.61 -19.21 -6.03
CA THR A 856 -27.30 -20.38 -6.85
C THR A 856 -28.24 -21.55 -6.54
N THR A 857 -28.77 -21.61 -5.32
CA THR A 857 -29.84 -22.54 -4.93
C THR A 857 -31.12 -21.78 -4.64
N VAL A 858 -32.11 -21.96 -5.51
CA VAL A 858 -33.46 -21.42 -5.33
C VAL A 858 -34.38 -22.52 -4.79
N THR A 859 -35.23 -22.14 -3.84
CA THR A 859 -36.22 -23.00 -3.20
C THR A 859 -37.62 -22.44 -3.45
N ARG A 860 -38.64 -23.29 -3.36
CA ARG A 860 -40.03 -22.89 -3.51
C ARG A 860 -40.85 -23.41 -2.35
N TRP A 861 -41.66 -22.54 -1.77
CA TRP A 861 -42.57 -22.90 -0.66
C TRP A 861 -43.99 -23.08 -1.17
N PRO A 862 -44.91 -23.67 -0.40
CA PRO A 862 -46.33 -23.53 -0.69
C PRO A 862 -46.73 -22.04 -0.58
N ASP A 863 -47.43 -21.51 -1.57
CA ASP A 863 -47.84 -20.09 -1.59
C ASP A 863 -48.63 -19.70 -0.33
N ALA A 864 -49.43 -20.61 0.22
CA ALA A 864 -50.14 -20.41 1.49
C ALA A 864 -49.19 -20.11 2.67
N GLU A 865 -48.02 -20.74 2.72
CA GLU A 865 -47.02 -20.46 3.76
C GLU A 865 -46.42 -19.07 3.58
N VAL A 866 -46.09 -18.69 2.34
CA VAL A 866 -45.54 -17.36 2.00
C VAL A 866 -46.53 -16.25 2.35
N VAL A 867 -47.79 -16.40 1.96
CA VAL A 867 -48.89 -15.46 2.24
C VAL A 867 -49.12 -15.35 3.75
N LEU A 868 -49.23 -16.48 4.46
CA LEU A 868 -49.46 -16.45 5.90
C LEU A 868 -48.29 -15.79 6.63
N LEU A 869 -47.05 -16.09 6.23
CA LEU A 869 -45.85 -15.50 6.84
C LEU A 869 -45.85 -13.98 6.74
N ALA A 870 -46.13 -13.44 5.55
CA ALA A 870 -46.16 -12.00 5.29
C ALA A 870 -47.17 -11.29 6.21
N HIS A 871 -48.40 -11.81 6.30
CA HIS A 871 -49.44 -11.26 7.17
C HIS A 871 -49.11 -11.43 8.66
N MET A 872 -48.45 -12.53 9.06
CA MET A 872 -48.01 -12.73 10.44
C MET A 872 -46.90 -11.72 10.82
N ILE A 873 -45.92 -11.50 9.94
CA ILE A 873 -44.81 -10.56 10.18
C ILE A 873 -45.33 -9.12 10.33
N GLY A 874 -46.30 -8.71 9.52
CA GLY A 874 -46.97 -7.41 9.67
C GLY A 874 -47.88 -7.34 10.90
N ASP A 875 -49.19 -7.54 10.67
CA ASP A 875 -50.25 -7.35 11.67
C ASP A 875 -50.52 -8.58 12.56
N GLY A 876 -49.74 -9.66 12.41
CA GLY A 876 -49.86 -10.86 13.26
C GLY A 876 -49.36 -10.65 14.68
N SER A 877 -50.08 -11.25 15.64
CA SER A 877 -49.69 -11.35 17.05
C SER A 877 -49.56 -12.81 17.48
N PHE A 878 -48.35 -13.19 17.88
CA PHE A 878 -47.98 -14.55 18.32
C PHE A 878 -47.03 -14.50 19.52
N VAL A 879 -47.30 -13.58 20.45
CA VAL A 879 -46.52 -13.42 21.69
C VAL A 879 -46.75 -14.61 22.62
N ARG A 880 -45.73 -14.98 23.42
CA ARG A 880 -45.82 -16.11 24.36
C ARG A 880 -47.05 -15.97 25.28
N ARG A 881 -47.75 -17.09 25.49
CA ARG A 881 -48.95 -17.21 26.34
C ARG A 881 -50.18 -16.43 25.85
N GLN A 882 -50.22 -16.01 24.58
CA GLN A 882 -51.41 -15.45 23.95
C GLN A 882 -51.84 -16.30 22.74
N PRO A 883 -53.15 -16.30 22.37
CA PRO A 883 -53.60 -16.94 21.14
C PRO A 883 -52.95 -16.27 19.92
N ILE A 884 -52.64 -17.05 18.89
CA ILE A 884 -52.22 -16.50 17.60
C ILE A 884 -53.39 -15.73 16.99
N ARG A 885 -53.15 -14.46 16.69
CA ARG A 885 -54.15 -13.55 16.14
C ARG A 885 -53.62 -12.79 14.94
N TYR A 886 -54.53 -12.40 14.06
CA TYR A 886 -54.30 -11.44 12.98
C TYR A 886 -55.40 -10.39 13.03
N ALA A 887 -55.08 -9.13 12.78
CA ALA A 887 -56.05 -8.04 12.79
C ALA A 887 -55.99 -7.29 11.47
N SER A 888 -57.15 -7.03 10.85
CA SER A 888 -57.23 -6.16 9.68
C SER A 888 -58.61 -5.53 9.53
N VAL A 889 -58.66 -4.37 8.88
CA VAL A 889 -59.90 -3.72 8.44
C VAL A 889 -60.26 -4.11 7.00
N ASP A 890 -59.35 -4.77 6.28
CA ASP A 890 -59.51 -5.16 4.89
C ASP A 890 -59.98 -6.62 4.80
N GLU A 891 -61.16 -6.82 4.21
CA GLU A 891 -61.77 -8.14 4.07
C GLU A 891 -60.97 -9.05 3.13
N ALA A 892 -60.27 -8.51 2.14
CA ALA A 892 -59.41 -9.29 1.26
C ALA A 892 -58.19 -9.87 2.00
N ASN A 893 -57.65 -9.13 2.97
CA ASN A 893 -56.56 -9.59 3.83
C ASN A 893 -57.04 -10.68 4.81
N LEU A 894 -58.23 -10.51 5.41
CA LEU A 894 -58.85 -11.51 6.28
C LEU A 894 -59.13 -12.81 5.52
N SER A 895 -59.62 -12.72 4.28
CA SER A 895 -59.83 -13.87 3.41
C SER A 895 -58.51 -14.59 3.08
N ALA A 896 -57.47 -13.84 2.70
CA ALA A 896 -56.16 -14.42 2.38
C ALA A 896 -55.56 -15.18 3.58
N VAL A 897 -55.62 -14.61 4.79
CA VAL A 897 -55.15 -15.29 6.01
C VAL A 897 -56.01 -16.51 6.34
N THR A 898 -57.32 -16.43 6.15
CA THR A 898 -58.24 -17.56 6.39
C THR A 898 -57.96 -18.72 5.44
N GLU A 899 -57.74 -18.44 4.17
CA GLU A 899 -57.41 -19.44 3.16
C GLU A 899 -56.04 -20.05 3.41
N ALA A 900 -55.03 -19.23 3.67
CA ALA A 900 -53.68 -19.69 3.98
C ALA A 900 -53.62 -20.53 5.26
N ALA A 901 -54.43 -20.22 6.29
CA ALA A 901 -54.50 -21.00 7.52
C ALA A 901 -55.03 -22.44 7.30
N ARG A 902 -55.82 -22.69 6.25
CA ARG A 902 -56.33 -24.03 5.93
C ARG A 902 -55.22 -25.00 5.56
N HIS A 903 -54.12 -24.50 4.98
CA HIS A 903 -52.92 -25.30 4.70
C HIS A 903 -52.37 -25.97 5.96
N PHE A 904 -52.45 -25.29 7.10
CA PHE A 904 -52.05 -25.81 8.42
C PHE A 904 -53.14 -26.63 9.12
N GLY A 905 -54.24 -26.93 8.43
CA GLY A 905 -55.43 -27.57 8.98
C GLY A 905 -56.20 -26.67 9.96
N ILE A 906 -55.92 -25.36 10.01
CA ILE A 906 -56.54 -24.43 10.94
C ILE A 906 -57.77 -23.78 10.28
N THR A 907 -58.90 -23.82 11.00
CA THR A 907 -60.06 -23.00 10.66
C THR A 907 -59.97 -21.70 11.45
N ALA A 908 -59.74 -20.59 10.75
CA ALA A 908 -59.70 -19.27 11.37
C ALA A 908 -61.06 -18.91 11.99
N VAL A 909 -61.04 -18.35 13.19
CA VAL A 909 -62.24 -17.91 13.91
C VAL A 909 -62.26 -16.39 13.91
N ARG A 910 -63.30 -15.81 13.32
CA ARG A 910 -63.53 -14.36 13.32
C ARG A 910 -64.08 -13.94 14.67
N ASP A 911 -63.38 -13.05 15.36
CA ASP A 911 -63.88 -12.35 16.52
C ASP A 911 -64.16 -10.89 16.13
N ASP A 912 -65.45 -10.56 16.00
CA ASP A 912 -65.92 -9.21 15.73
C ASP A 912 -66.23 -8.51 17.06
N TYR A 913 -65.46 -7.46 17.38
CA TYR A 913 -65.71 -6.62 18.55
C TYR A 913 -66.11 -5.22 18.09
N GLU A 914 -67.35 -4.83 18.35
CA GLU A 914 -67.92 -3.54 17.90
C GLU A 914 -67.10 -2.32 18.36
N ALA A 915 -66.39 -2.42 19.49
CA ALA A 915 -65.52 -1.37 20.03
C ALA A 915 -64.11 -1.29 19.40
N ALA A 916 -63.62 -2.34 18.74
CA ALA A 916 -62.22 -2.45 18.33
C ALA A 916 -61.89 -1.76 16.99
N ARG A 917 -62.90 -1.37 16.20
CA ARG A 917 -62.76 -0.77 14.85
C ARG A 917 -61.93 -1.60 13.85
N VAL A 918 -61.59 -2.84 14.19
CA VAL A 918 -60.80 -3.79 13.39
C VAL A 918 -61.35 -5.19 13.61
N THR A 919 -61.40 -6.00 12.55
CA THR A 919 -61.77 -7.42 12.67
C THR A 919 -60.53 -8.21 13.07
N THR A 920 -60.68 -9.15 14.01
CA THR A 920 -59.58 -10.04 14.41
C THR A 920 -59.87 -11.51 14.06
N LEU A 921 -58.88 -12.20 13.53
CA LEU A 921 -58.90 -13.66 13.32
C LEU A 921 -58.09 -14.33 14.42
N ARG A 922 -58.67 -15.27 15.14
CA ARG A 922 -57.94 -16.25 15.95
C ARG A 922 -57.63 -17.48 15.13
N LEU A 923 -56.41 -17.99 15.26
CA LEU A 923 -55.94 -19.21 14.60
C LEU A 923 -55.78 -20.34 15.63
N PRO A 924 -56.87 -20.99 16.08
CA PRO A 924 -56.81 -22.05 17.09
C PRO A 924 -56.14 -23.31 16.54
N ALA A 925 -55.56 -24.12 17.42
CA ALA A 925 -55.06 -25.44 17.02
C ALA A 925 -56.26 -26.33 16.60
N PRO A 926 -56.10 -27.21 15.59
CA PRO A 926 -57.18 -28.09 15.14
C PRO A 926 -57.48 -29.23 16.12
N PHE A 927 -56.72 -29.32 17.21
CA PHE A 927 -56.82 -30.33 18.26
C PHE A 927 -56.59 -29.71 19.65
N HIS A 928 -56.96 -30.45 20.69
CA HIS A 928 -56.66 -30.07 22.08
C HIS A 928 -55.15 -30.07 22.34
N LEU A 929 -54.63 -28.95 22.84
CA LEU A 929 -53.24 -28.81 23.24
C LEU A 929 -53.01 -29.59 24.55
N THR A 930 -52.02 -30.49 24.53
CA THR A 930 -51.57 -31.33 25.66
C THR A 930 -50.05 -31.28 25.73
N HIS A 931 -49.43 -31.89 26.74
CA HIS A 931 -47.97 -31.89 26.87
C HIS A 931 -47.29 -32.43 25.60
N GLY A 932 -46.41 -31.65 24.98
CA GLY A 932 -45.73 -32.00 23.73
C GLY A 932 -46.52 -31.74 22.43
N LYS A 933 -47.78 -31.29 22.48
CA LYS A 933 -48.55 -30.89 21.29
C LYS A 933 -48.65 -29.37 21.18
N ARG A 934 -48.26 -28.82 20.04
CA ARG A 934 -48.23 -27.38 19.77
C ARG A 934 -49.16 -27.01 18.62
N ASN A 935 -49.65 -25.76 18.60
CA ASN A 935 -50.39 -25.22 17.45
C ASN A 935 -49.50 -25.32 16.19
N PRO A 936 -49.99 -25.83 15.04
CA PRO A 936 -49.18 -26.01 13.83
C PRO A 936 -48.49 -24.72 13.35
N VAL A 937 -49.20 -23.59 13.35
CA VAL A 937 -48.63 -22.29 12.97
C VAL A 937 -47.61 -21.81 14.00
N ALA A 938 -47.85 -22.06 15.30
CA ALA A 938 -46.83 -21.74 16.32
C ALA A 938 -45.56 -22.56 16.10
N ALA A 939 -45.67 -23.88 15.89
CA ALA A 939 -44.54 -24.78 15.68
C ALA A 939 -43.73 -24.40 14.43
N TRP A 940 -44.43 -24.05 13.34
CA TRP A 940 -43.79 -23.54 12.13
C TRP A 940 -43.06 -22.21 12.37
N LEU A 941 -43.70 -21.25 13.07
CA LEU A 941 -43.05 -19.99 13.44
C LEU A 941 -41.87 -20.17 14.41
N ASP A 942 -41.83 -21.21 15.24
CA ASP A 942 -40.63 -21.53 16.04
C ASP A 942 -39.48 -21.99 15.15
N GLY A 943 -39.77 -22.83 14.15
CA GLY A 943 -38.77 -23.28 13.18
C GLY A 943 -38.14 -22.11 12.41
N LEU A 944 -38.90 -21.04 12.21
CA LEU A 944 -38.44 -19.78 11.60
C LEU A 944 -37.83 -18.78 12.61
N GLY A 945 -37.81 -19.10 13.91
CA GLY A 945 -37.29 -18.22 14.97
C GLY A 945 -38.16 -16.99 15.26
N LEU A 946 -39.42 -16.95 14.80
CA LEU A 946 -40.33 -15.81 14.92
C LEU A 946 -41.28 -15.90 16.12
N PHE A 947 -41.64 -17.10 16.58
CA PHE A 947 -42.67 -17.24 17.60
C PHE A 947 -42.27 -16.55 18.92
N GLY A 948 -43.20 -15.78 19.50
CA GLY A 948 -42.98 -15.06 20.74
C GLY A 948 -42.34 -13.67 20.59
N LEU A 949 -41.86 -13.31 19.39
CA LEU A 949 -41.27 -11.99 19.13
C LEU A 949 -42.32 -10.88 19.09
N ARG A 950 -41.92 -9.67 19.51
CA ARG A 950 -42.70 -8.44 19.37
C ARG A 950 -42.35 -7.73 18.06
N SER A 951 -43.17 -6.74 17.66
CA SER A 951 -43.01 -6.01 16.38
C SER A 951 -41.58 -5.52 16.07
N HIS A 952 -40.87 -4.96 17.05
CA HIS A 952 -39.47 -4.50 16.91
C HIS A 952 -38.41 -5.61 16.83
N GLU A 953 -38.75 -6.86 17.15
CA GLU A 953 -37.83 -8.00 17.13
C GLU A 953 -38.02 -8.87 15.88
N LYS A 954 -39.15 -8.70 15.16
CA LYS A 954 -39.46 -9.45 13.93
C LYS A 954 -38.39 -9.22 12.85
N PHE A 955 -38.16 -10.20 11.99
CA PHE A 955 -37.20 -10.15 10.88
C PHE A 955 -37.69 -11.02 9.72
N VAL A 956 -37.06 -10.90 8.54
CA VAL A 956 -37.31 -11.80 7.40
C VAL A 956 -36.55 -13.13 7.64
N PRO A 957 -37.23 -14.30 7.71
CA PRO A 957 -36.56 -15.58 7.92
C PRO A 957 -35.61 -15.98 6.78
N GLU A 958 -34.58 -16.77 7.10
CA GLU A 958 -33.54 -17.20 6.15
C GLU A 958 -34.11 -17.80 4.86
N GLY A 959 -35.07 -18.73 4.99
CA GLY A 959 -35.64 -19.41 3.84
C GLY A 959 -36.42 -18.52 2.87
N VAL A 960 -36.82 -17.31 3.26
CA VAL A 960 -37.49 -16.35 2.35
C VAL A 960 -36.48 -15.77 1.34
N PHE A 961 -35.22 -15.60 1.71
CA PHE A 961 -34.18 -15.08 0.82
C PHE A 961 -33.80 -16.07 -0.29
N GLY A 962 -34.02 -17.36 -0.04
CA GLY A 962 -33.80 -18.44 -1.01
C GLY A 962 -35.01 -18.71 -1.91
N LEU A 963 -36.09 -17.93 -1.83
CA LEU A 963 -37.26 -18.11 -2.69
C LEU A 963 -36.98 -17.62 -4.12
N ASP A 964 -37.74 -18.16 -5.09
CA ASP A 964 -37.78 -17.62 -6.44
C ASP A 964 -38.35 -16.19 -6.47
N ASP A 965 -38.03 -15.45 -7.54
CA ASP A 965 -38.37 -14.02 -7.64
C ASP A 965 -39.90 -13.79 -7.61
N ASP A 966 -40.68 -14.75 -8.14
CA ASP A 966 -42.14 -14.71 -8.12
C ASP A 966 -42.70 -14.84 -6.69
N GLN A 967 -42.13 -15.73 -5.87
CA GLN A 967 -42.52 -15.88 -4.46
C GLN A 967 -41.98 -14.77 -3.56
N ILE A 968 -40.82 -14.19 -3.87
CA ILE A 968 -40.37 -12.95 -3.23
C ILE A 968 -41.37 -11.83 -3.51
N ALA A 969 -41.79 -11.67 -4.77
CA ALA A 969 -42.81 -10.68 -5.14
C ALA A 969 -44.15 -10.95 -4.45
N LEU A 970 -44.58 -12.21 -4.34
CA LEU A 970 -45.78 -12.60 -3.60
C LEU A 970 -45.66 -12.27 -2.10
N PHE A 971 -44.55 -12.61 -1.46
CA PHE A 971 -44.28 -12.29 -0.06
C PHE A 971 -44.36 -10.78 0.17
N LEU A 972 -43.65 -9.99 -0.63
CA LEU A 972 -43.63 -8.54 -0.53
C LEU A 972 -45.01 -7.92 -0.80
N ARG A 973 -45.78 -8.45 -1.76
CA ARG A 973 -47.15 -8.00 -2.06
C ARG A 973 -48.07 -8.10 -0.85
N HIS A 974 -48.01 -9.22 -0.13
CA HIS A 974 -48.83 -9.45 1.06
C HIS A 974 -48.27 -8.74 2.30
N LEU A 975 -46.95 -8.55 2.38
CA LEU A 975 -46.33 -7.79 3.46
C LEU A 975 -46.65 -6.29 3.34
N TRP A 976 -46.69 -5.76 2.12
CA TRP A 976 -47.07 -4.36 1.89
C TRP A 976 -48.54 -4.08 2.20
N ALA A 977 -49.40 -5.11 2.15
CA ALA A 977 -50.81 -5.00 2.50
C ALA A 977 -51.04 -4.72 4.01
N THR A 978 -50.05 -4.96 4.86
CA THR A 978 -50.13 -4.71 6.32
C THR A 978 -49.66 -3.30 6.68
N ASP A 979 -48.36 -3.07 6.73
CA ASP A 979 -47.71 -1.83 7.20
C ASP A 979 -47.14 -1.00 6.05
N GLY A 980 -47.42 -1.40 4.80
CA GLY A 980 -46.99 -0.69 3.60
C GLY A 980 -47.98 0.37 3.14
N CYS A 981 -47.50 1.57 2.87
CA CYS A 981 -48.31 2.66 2.34
C CYS A 981 -48.03 2.86 0.85
N ALA A 982 -49.09 3.08 0.07
CA ALA A 982 -49.02 3.40 -1.36
C ALA A 982 -50.19 4.32 -1.74
N TRP A 983 -49.90 5.55 -2.14
CA TRP A 983 -50.92 6.47 -2.67
C TRP A 983 -50.33 7.53 -3.59
N TRP A 984 -51.17 8.11 -4.43
CA TRP A 984 -50.80 9.24 -5.27
C TRP A 984 -50.94 10.56 -4.50
N ASP A 985 -49.83 11.28 -4.35
CA ASP A 985 -49.81 12.62 -3.77
C ASP A 985 -50.02 13.65 -4.88
N ALA A 986 -51.27 13.99 -5.15
CA ALA A 986 -51.64 14.94 -6.21
C ALA A 986 -51.05 16.35 -5.99
N LYS A 987 -50.72 16.72 -4.73
CA LYS A 987 -50.20 18.05 -4.41
C LYS A 987 -48.75 18.20 -4.86
N ASN A 988 -47.93 17.19 -4.59
CA ASN A 988 -46.53 17.15 -5.02
C ASN A 988 -46.37 16.49 -6.40
N GLY A 989 -47.44 15.88 -6.91
CA GLY A 989 -47.44 15.07 -8.11
C GLY A 989 -46.43 13.94 -8.00
N ASP A 990 -46.50 13.10 -6.97
CA ASP A 990 -45.55 12.01 -6.76
C ASP A 990 -46.25 10.79 -6.15
N ALA A 991 -45.74 9.59 -6.42
CA ALA A 991 -46.24 8.38 -5.77
C ALA A 991 -45.53 8.19 -4.42
N ARG A 992 -46.30 8.09 -3.34
CA ARG A 992 -45.76 7.83 -1.99
C ARG A 992 -45.87 6.35 -1.71
N ILE A 993 -44.77 5.62 -1.91
CA ILE A 993 -44.67 4.19 -1.66
C ILE A 993 -43.60 3.95 -0.59
N TYR A 994 -43.99 3.45 0.58
CA TYR A 994 -43.03 3.06 1.62
C TYR A 994 -43.56 1.96 2.53
N TYR A 995 -42.66 1.21 3.16
CA TYR A 995 -42.98 0.25 4.22
C TYR A 995 -42.48 0.76 5.57
N SER A 996 -43.31 0.67 6.61
CA SER A 996 -42.98 1.18 7.95
C SER A 996 -42.85 0.05 8.96
N SER A 997 -41.76 0.02 9.73
CA SER A 997 -41.64 -0.93 10.84
C SER A 997 -40.78 -0.37 11.97
N THR A 998 -41.06 -0.81 13.20
CA THR A 998 -40.18 -0.57 14.36
C THR A 998 -38.98 -1.53 14.41
N SER A 999 -38.91 -2.53 13.53
CA SER A 999 -37.77 -3.44 13.41
C SER A 999 -36.88 -3.02 12.25
N ARG A 1000 -35.65 -2.58 12.59
CA ARG A 1000 -34.62 -2.27 11.60
C ARG A 1000 -34.23 -3.49 10.77
N ARG A 1001 -34.04 -4.64 11.44
CA ARG A 1001 -33.65 -5.91 10.80
C ARG A 1001 -34.69 -6.39 9.78
N LEU A 1002 -35.98 -6.17 10.06
CA LEU A 1002 -37.05 -6.47 9.11
C LEU A 1002 -36.95 -5.56 7.87
N VAL A 1003 -36.80 -4.26 8.08
CA VAL A 1003 -36.70 -3.26 7.00
C VAL A 1003 -35.48 -3.49 6.11
N GLU A 1004 -34.33 -3.84 6.69
CA GLU A 1004 -33.12 -4.21 5.94
C GLU A 1004 -33.33 -5.50 5.13
N GLY A 1005 -33.99 -6.52 5.71
CA GLY A 1005 -34.35 -7.73 4.98
C GLY A 1005 -35.31 -7.46 3.81
N VAL A 1006 -36.31 -6.62 4.01
CA VAL A 1006 -37.23 -6.19 2.92
C VAL A 1006 -36.48 -5.39 1.85
N SER A 1007 -35.53 -4.54 2.24
CA SER A 1007 -34.68 -3.79 1.29
C SER A 1007 -33.84 -4.73 0.42
N LEU A 1008 -33.26 -5.79 1.00
CA LEU A 1008 -32.54 -6.83 0.25
C LEU A 1008 -33.46 -7.58 -0.73
N LEU A 1009 -34.68 -7.95 -0.31
CA LEU A 1009 -35.66 -8.60 -1.18
C LEU A 1009 -36.11 -7.69 -2.33
N LEU A 1010 -36.27 -6.38 -2.11
CA LEU A 1010 -36.52 -5.42 -3.19
C LEU A 1010 -35.34 -5.33 -4.15
N GLY A 1011 -34.10 -5.34 -3.62
CA GLY A 1011 -32.88 -5.38 -4.42
C GLY A 1011 -32.78 -6.62 -5.31
N ARG A 1012 -33.27 -7.79 -4.87
CA ARG A 1012 -33.41 -9.01 -5.68
C ARG A 1012 -34.34 -8.83 -6.88
N LEU A 1013 -35.33 -7.95 -6.78
CA LEU A 1013 -36.26 -7.59 -7.87
C LEU A 1013 -35.80 -6.36 -8.66
N GLY A 1014 -34.57 -5.87 -8.44
CA GLY A 1014 -34.03 -4.68 -9.08
C GLY A 1014 -34.68 -3.37 -8.62
N ILE A 1015 -35.36 -3.36 -7.47
CA ILE A 1015 -36.04 -2.18 -6.91
C ILE A 1015 -35.18 -1.61 -5.79
N MET A 1016 -34.67 -0.39 -5.98
CA MET A 1016 -33.91 0.30 -4.93
C MET A 1016 -34.83 1.02 -3.93
N GLY A 1017 -34.55 0.85 -2.64
CA GLY A 1017 -35.23 1.53 -1.55
C GLY A 1017 -34.29 2.37 -0.69
N ARG A 1018 -34.84 3.39 -0.03
CA ARG A 1018 -34.14 4.23 0.95
C ARG A 1018 -34.74 4.05 2.34
N ILE A 1019 -33.92 3.78 3.33
CA ILE A 1019 -34.34 3.67 4.74
C ILE A 1019 -34.18 5.03 5.42
N GLU A 1020 -35.27 5.53 6.01
CA GLU A 1020 -35.28 6.76 6.81
C GLU A 1020 -35.74 6.46 8.24
N GLU A 1021 -35.03 7.04 9.22
CA GLU A 1021 -35.43 6.99 10.62
C GLU A 1021 -36.45 8.09 10.95
N VAL A 1022 -37.63 7.70 11.43
CA VAL A 1022 -38.72 8.61 11.80
C VAL A 1022 -39.01 8.48 13.29
N ARG A 1023 -38.85 9.58 14.04
CA ARG A 1023 -39.20 9.66 15.46
C ARG A 1023 -40.49 10.43 15.66
N LYS A 1024 -41.48 9.82 16.35
CA LYS A 1024 -42.77 10.46 16.66
C LYS A 1024 -42.95 10.66 18.17
N GLY A 1025 -42.54 11.82 18.67
CA GLY A 1025 -42.64 12.16 20.10
C GLY A 1025 -41.82 11.21 20.99
N GLN A 1026 -42.43 10.65 22.04
CA GLN A 1026 -41.80 9.66 22.93
C GLN A 1026 -41.92 8.20 22.45
N HIS A 1027 -42.45 7.96 21.23
CA HIS A 1027 -42.56 6.61 20.69
C HIS A 1027 -41.20 6.08 20.20
N ARG A 1028 -41.06 4.76 20.11
CA ARG A 1028 -39.87 4.11 19.54
C ARG A 1028 -39.58 4.62 18.12
N VAL A 1029 -38.30 4.60 17.74
CA VAL A 1029 -37.88 4.92 16.37
C VAL A 1029 -38.58 3.98 15.40
N CYS A 1030 -39.16 4.54 14.34
CA CYS A 1030 -39.75 3.79 13.24
C CYS A 1030 -38.86 3.94 12.01
N TYR A 1031 -38.65 2.86 11.28
CA TYR A 1031 -37.84 2.83 10.06
C TYR A 1031 -38.77 2.76 8.87
N HIS A 1032 -38.66 3.73 7.96
CA HIS A 1032 -39.45 3.80 6.74
C HIS A 1032 -38.57 3.43 5.54
N LEU A 1033 -38.93 2.37 4.81
CA LEU A 1033 -38.31 1.99 3.55
C LEU A 1033 -39.09 2.59 2.39
N HIS A 1034 -38.59 3.70 1.84
CA HIS A 1034 -39.18 4.43 0.73
C HIS A 1034 -38.73 3.86 -0.62
N VAL A 1035 -39.68 3.61 -1.52
CA VAL A 1035 -39.42 3.32 -2.93
C VAL A 1035 -39.59 4.62 -3.71
N ASN A 1036 -38.47 5.19 -4.14
CA ASN A 1036 -38.41 6.51 -4.77
C ASN A 1036 -37.95 6.42 -6.22
N GLY A 1037 -38.41 7.37 -7.04
CA GLY A 1037 -38.06 7.47 -8.45
C GLY A 1037 -39.00 6.66 -9.34
N VAL A 1038 -39.34 7.23 -10.49
CA VAL A 1038 -40.37 6.72 -11.40
C VAL A 1038 -40.06 5.28 -11.84
N GLU A 1039 -38.81 4.94 -12.09
CA GLU A 1039 -38.39 3.59 -12.50
C GLU A 1039 -38.63 2.55 -11.40
N ASN A 1040 -38.09 2.78 -10.18
CA ASN A 1040 -38.28 1.87 -9.05
C ASN A 1040 -39.75 1.75 -8.64
N GLN A 1041 -40.50 2.85 -8.64
CA GLN A 1041 -41.92 2.86 -8.28
C GLN A 1041 -42.78 2.13 -9.32
N THR A 1042 -42.45 2.29 -10.60
CA THR A 1042 -43.11 1.55 -11.69
C THR A 1042 -42.77 0.06 -11.63
N ALA A 1043 -41.52 -0.29 -11.38
CA ALA A 1043 -41.09 -1.68 -11.20
C ALA A 1043 -41.79 -2.33 -10.00
N PHE A 1044 -41.84 -1.63 -8.85
CA PHE A 1044 -42.58 -2.07 -7.67
C PHE A 1044 -44.06 -2.31 -7.97
N ALA A 1045 -44.73 -1.36 -8.62
CA ALA A 1045 -46.15 -1.49 -8.92
C ALA A 1045 -46.45 -2.62 -9.92
N LYS A 1046 -45.53 -2.93 -10.84
CA LYS A 1046 -45.70 -4.00 -11.84
C LYS A 1046 -45.33 -5.39 -11.32
N LEU A 1047 -44.19 -5.51 -10.64
CA LEU A 1047 -43.64 -6.80 -10.21
C LEU A 1047 -44.23 -7.24 -8.86
N VAL A 1048 -44.19 -6.34 -7.87
CA VAL A 1048 -44.64 -6.65 -6.51
C VAL A 1048 -46.14 -6.42 -6.38
N GLY A 1049 -46.61 -5.19 -6.62
CA GLY A 1049 -47.99 -4.80 -6.37
C GLY A 1049 -48.32 -4.73 -4.88
N CYS A 1050 -49.61 -4.69 -4.53
CA CYS A 1050 -50.08 -4.76 -3.15
C CYS A 1050 -51.42 -5.51 -3.10
N HIS A 1051 -51.60 -6.40 -2.13
CA HIS A 1051 -52.86 -7.14 -1.96
C HIS A 1051 -53.93 -6.28 -1.26
N GLY A 1052 -55.20 -6.55 -1.55
CA GLY A 1052 -56.35 -5.87 -0.94
C GLY A 1052 -56.59 -4.45 -1.46
N ALA A 1053 -57.31 -3.64 -0.68
CA ALA A 1053 -57.79 -2.32 -1.06
C ALA A 1053 -56.65 -1.34 -1.41
N ARG A 1054 -55.46 -1.52 -0.83
CA ARG A 1054 -54.27 -0.70 -1.15
C ARG A 1054 -53.72 -0.99 -2.56
N GLY A 1055 -54.01 -2.16 -3.13
CA GLY A 1055 -53.67 -2.49 -4.52
C GLY A 1055 -54.34 -1.55 -5.53
N GLU A 1056 -55.57 -1.12 -5.27
CA GLU A 1056 -56.30 -0.17 -6.12
C GLU A 1056 -55.62 1.20 -6.14
N SER A 1057 -55.14 1.66 -4.98
CA SER A 1057 -54.39 2.92 -4.85
C SER A 1057 -53.05 2.86 -5.59
N LEU A 1058 -52.39 1.70 -5.57
CA LEU A 1058 -51.13 1.49 -6.28
C LEU A 1058 -51.34 1.40 -7.81
N ALA A 1059 -52.47 0.86 -8.28
CA ALA A 1059 -52.83 0.87 -9.70
C ALA A 1059 -52.99 2.30 -10.23
N LEU A 1060 -53.59 3.20 -9.44
CA LEU A 1060 -53.66 4.63 -9.75
C LEU A 1060 -52.26 5.27 -9.81
N CYS A 1061 -51.37 4.94 -8.86
CA CYS A 1061 -49.98 5.39 -8.93
C CYS A 1061 -49.31 4.95 -10.23
N LEU A 1062 -49.49 3.69 -10.65
CA LEU A 1062 -48.89 3.16 -11.87
C LEU A 1062 -49.39 3.88 -13.13
N SER A 1063 -50.68 4.18 -13.24
CA SER A 1063 -51.21 4.92 -14.40
C SER A 1063 -50.62 6.33 -14.50
N GLU A 1064 -50.49 7.03 -13.38
CA GLU A 1064 -49.92 8.38 -13.33
C GLU A 1064 -48.40 8.38 -13.58
N LEU A 1065 -47.67 7.38 -13.06
CA LEU A 1065 -46.23 7.24 -13.25
C LEU A 1065 -45.85 6.90 -14.70
N THR A 1066 -46.65 6.07 -15.38
CA THR A 1066 -46.39 5.66 -16.78
C THR A 1066 -46.45 6.84 -17.75
N ALA A 1067 -47.23 7.87 -17.43
CA ALA A 1067 -47.32 9.09 -18.24
C ALA A 1067 -46.13 10.05 -18.05
N ARG A 1068 -45.18 9.74 -17.16
CA ARG A 1068 -44.09 10.66 -16.78
C ARG A 1068 -42.73 10.19 -17.27
N GLN A 1069 -41.92 11.15 -17.67
CA GLN A 1069 -40.53 10.91 -18.01
C GLN A 1069 -39.71 10.76 -16.73
N ALA A 1070 -38.97 9.65 -16.61
CA ALA A 1070 -38.12 9.38 -15.46
C ALA A 1070 -36.98 10.40 -15.35
N ASN A 1071 -36.68 10.85 -14.13
CA ASN A 1071 -35.50 11.65 -13.86
C ASN A 1071 -34.28 10.72 -13.84
N THR A 1072 -33.35 10.91 -14.78
CA THR A 1072 -32.15 10.07 -14.92
C THR A 1072 -31.08 10.36 -13.85
N ASN A 1073 -31.22 11.41 -13.04
CA ASN A 1073 -30.20 11.85 -12.08
C ASN A 1073 -30.29 11.15 -10.71
N VAL A 1074 -30.83 9.94 -10.63
CA VAL A 1074 -30.94 9.15 -9.39
C VAL A 1074 -29.78 8.16 -9.28
N ASP A 1075 -29.49 7.42 -10.35
CA ASP A 1075 -28.34 6.52 -10.46
C ASP A 1075 -27.21 7.23 -11.22
N THR A 1076 -26.32 7.84 -10.43
CA THR A 1076 -25.26 8.73 -10.94
C THR A 1076 -23.88 8.21 -10.59
N VAL A 1077 -22.96 8.34 -11.55
CA VAL A 1077 -21.53 8.05 -11.35
C VAL A 1077 -20.87 9.28 -10.68
N PRO A 1078 -19.92 9.10 -9.74
CA PRO A 1078 -19.28 10.23 -9.07
C PRO A 1078 -18.68 11.24 -10.05
N LYS A 1079 -18.76 12.54 -9.72
CA LYS A 1079 -18.39 13.66 -10.62
C LYS A 1079 -16.95 13.60 -11.12
N GLN A 1080 -16.07 12.93 -10.39
CA GLN A 1080 -14.66 12.68 -10.71
C GLN A 1080 -14.50 11.99 -12.07
N ILE A 1081 -15.51 11.25 -12.54
CA ILE A 1081 -15.49 10.63 -13.87
C ILE A 1081 -15.31 11.65 -15.00
N TRP A 1082 -15.73 12.90 -14.79
CA TRP A 1082 -15.52 13.96 -15.78
C TRP A 1082 -14.06 14.29 -16.02
N ASP A 1083 -13.17 13.98 -15.07
CA ASP A 1083 -11.74 14.22 -15.22
C ASP A 1083 -11.17 13.22 -16.24
N ARG A 1084 -11.56 11.93 -16.15
CA ARG A 1084 -11.24 10.90 -17.15
C ARG A 1084 -11.80 11.25 -18.53
N VAL A 1085 -13.08 11.63 -18.61
CA VAL A 1085 -13.73 12.03 -19.88
C VAL A 1085 -12.98 13.21 -20.53
N ARG A 1086 -12.48 14.18 -19.75
CA ARG A 1086 -11.71 15.31 -20.30
C ARG A 1086 -10.36 14.87 -20.86
N THR A 1087 -9.69 13.92 -20.20
CA THR A 1087 -8.45 13.31 -20.70
C THR A 1087 -8.71 12.63 -22.04
N THR A 1088 -9.71 11.74 -22.12
CA THR A 1088 -10.06 11.03 -23.37
C THR A 1088 -10.43 11.98 -24.52
N ILE A 1089 -11.20 13.05 -24.24
CA ILE A 1089 -11.53 14.08 -25.24
C ILE A 1089 -10.26 14.76 -25.77
N THR A 1090 -9.29 15.02 -24.89
CA THR A 1090 -8.02 15.68 -25.25
C THR A 1090 -7.14 14.76 -26.08
N ASP A 1091 -7.05 13.48 -25.70
CA ASP A 1091 -6.26 12.46 -26.40
C ASP A 1091 -6.78 12.24 -27.83
N GLN A 1092 -8.10 12.28 -28.01
CA GLN A 1092 -8.75 12.18 -29.33
C GLN A 1092 -8.76 13.49 -30.12
N ARG A 1093 -8.14 14.56 -29.60
CA ARG A 1093 -8.08 15.90 -30.23
C ARG A 1093 -9.44 16.49 -30.57
N MET A 1094 -10.49 16.10 -29.84
CA MET A 1094 -11.84 16.61 -30.06
C MET A 1094 -12.06 17.89 -29.25
N THR A 1095 -12.64 18.92 -29.88
CA THR A 1095 -13.00 20.14 -29.15
C THR A 1095 -14.25 19.93 -28.31
N GLN A 1096 -14.41 20.68 -27.20
CA GLN A 1096 -15.62 20.59 -26.37
C GLN A 1096 -16.92 20.91 -27.14
N ARG A 1097 -16.83 21.69 -28.23
CA ARG A 1097 -17.99 21.98 -29.10
C ARG A 1097 -18.36 20.78 -29.98
N GLU A 1098 -17.37 20.11 -30.55
CA GLU A 1098 -17.58 18.87 -31.32
C GLU A 1098 -18.12 17.77 -30.42
N PHE A 1099 -17.58 17.62 -29.20
CA PHE A 1099 -18.11 16.70 -28.21
C PHE A 1099 -19.57 16.99 -27.84
N ALA A 1100 -19.91 18.26 -27.57
CA ALA A 1100 -21.29 18.64 -27.26
C ALA A 1100 -22.25 18.35 -28.44
N ALA A 1101 -21.80 18.59 -29.67
CA ALA A 1101 -22.53 18.27 -30.89
C ALA A 1101 -22.73 16.75 -31.08
N ALA A 1102 -21.68 15.95 -30.86
CA ALA A 1102 -21.73 14.49 -30.92
C ALA A 1102 -22.66 13.89 -29.84
N MET A 1103 -22.68 14.49 -28.65
CA MET A 1103 -23.62 14.14 -27.57
C MET A 1103 -25.07 14.58 -27.84
N GLY A 1104 -25.33 15.34 -28.91
CA GLY A 1104 -26.66 15.89 -29.22
C GLY A 1104 -27.13 16.94 -28.21
N THR A 1105 -26.21 17.66 -27.58
CA THR A 1105 -26.49 18.64 -26.51
C THR A 1105 -26.02 20.05 -26.88
N ALA A 1106 -26.72 21.07 -26.39
CA ALA A 1106 -26.27 22.45 -26.57
C ALA A 1106 -24.99 22.70 -25.76
N PHE A 1107 -23.96 23.27 -26.38
CA PHE A 1107 -22.72 23.65 -25.71
C PHE A 1107 -23.00 24.68 -24.60
N CYS A 1108 -22.82 24.26 -23.34
CA CYS A 1108 -23.12 25.08 -22.15
C CYS A 1108 -21.88 25.34 -21.27
N GLY A 1109 -20.68 25.30 -21.86
CA GLY A 1109 -19.42 25.62 -21.17
C GLY A 1109 -19.11 24.66 -20.02
N SER A 1110 -18.70 25.19 -18.86
CA SER A 1110 -18.26 24.37 -17.73
C SER A 1110 -19.38 23.79 -16.86
N ALA A 1111 -20.65 24.11 -17.17
CA ALA A 1111 -21.79 23.71 -16.35
C ALA A 1111 -21.99 22.19 -16.30
N GLN A 1112 -21.73 21.47 -17.40
CA GLN A 1112 -21.94 20.02 -17.46
C GLN A 1112 -20.99 19.23 -16.56
N TRP A 1113 -19.81 19.77 -16.26
CA TRP A 1113 -18.77 19.10 -15.46
C TRP A 1113 -19.00 19.23 -13.95
N LYS A 1114 -19.94 20.07 -13.52
CA LYS A 1114 -20.18 20.37 -12.10
C LYS A 1114 -21.09 19.36 -11.41
N THR A 1115 -21.84 18.55 -12.17
CA THR A 1115 -22.83 17.62 -11.64
C THR A 1115 -22.45 16.18 -11.96
N ALA A 1116 -22.80 15.24 -11.06
CA ALA A 1116 -22.61 13.82 -11.28
C ALA A 1116 -23.46 13.34 -12.49
N PRO A 1117 -22.86 12.70 -13.51
CA PRO A 1117 -23.60 12.23 -14.67
C PRO A 1117 -24.44 10.99 -14.34
N SER A 1118 -25.59 10.86 -15.02
CA SER A 1118 -26.35 9.61 -15.03
C SER A 1118 -25.59 8.53 -15.80
N ARG A 1119 -25.85 7.26 -15.48
CA ARG A 1119 -25.31 6.12 -16.25
C ARG A 1119 -25.67 6.18 -17.73
N THR A 1120 -26.90 6.55 -18.06
CA THR A 1120 -27.34 6.75 -19.46
C THR A 1120 -26.55 7.84 -20.16
N ARG A 1121 -26.08 8.86 -19.43
CA ARG A 1121 -25.20 9.88 -19.98
C ARG A 1121 -23.80 9.33 -20.18
N ILE A 1122 -23.25 8.58 -19.21
CA ILE A 1122 -21.93 7.94 -19.36
C ILE A 1122 -21.91 6.94 -20.51
N ALA A 1123 -22.97 6.12 -20.69
CA ALA A 1123 -23.08 5.21 -21.83
C ALA A 1123 -22.97 5.95 -23.17
N ARG A 1124 -23.70 7.06 -23.32
CA ARG A 1124 -23.59 7.89 -24.54
C ARG A 1124 -22.21 8.53 -24.69
N VAL A 1125 -21.56 8.92 -23.59
CA VAL A 1125 -20.19 9.44 -23.63
C VAL A 1125 -19.23 8.34 -24.08
N ALA A 1126 -19.39 7.12 -23.58
CA ALA A 1126 -18.62 5.95 -24.00
C ALA A 1126 -18.82 5.66 -25.49
N ASP A 1127 -20.07 5.67 -25.99
CA ASP A 1127 -20.38 5.49 -27.41
C ASP A 1127 -19.73 6.57 -28.30
N VAL A 1128 -19.73 7.83 -27.83
CA VAL A 1128 -19.15 8.97 -28.59
C VAL A 1128 -17.63 8.94 -28.58
N LEU A 1129 -17.02 8.48 -27.49
CA LEU A 1129 -15.57 8.42 -27.31
C LEU A 1129 -14.98 7.04 -27.64
N ASP A 1130 -15.78 6.04 -27.98
CA ASP A 1130 -15.34 4.65 -28.19
C ASP A 1130 -14.44 4.14 -27.04
N ASP A 1131 -14.84 4.44 -25.81
CA ASP A 1131 -14.05 4.19 -24.59
C ASP A 1131 -14.65 3.02 -23.78
N ALA A 1132 -13.95 1.88 -23.81
CA ALA A 1132 -14.39 0.64 -23.17
C ALA A 1132 -14.49 0.74 -21.63
N ASP A 1133 -13.67 1.58 -20.98
CA ASP A 1133 -13.70 1.75 -19.53
C ASP A 1133 -14.93 2.55 -19.08
N LEU A 1134 -15.29 3.57 -19.87
CA LEU A 1134 -16.52 4.33 -19.65
C LEU A 1134 -17.77 3.46 -19.92
N GLU A 1135 -17.73 2.57 -20.90
CA GLU A 1135 -18.81 1.62 -21.18
C GLU A 1135 -19.02 0.63 -20.02
N LEU A 1136 -17.94 0.11 -19.45
CA LEU A 1136 -17.97 -0.75 -18.26
C LEU A 1136 -18.55 0.00 -17.04
N LEU A 1137 -18.19 1.26 -16.85
CA LEU A 1137 -18.75 2.10 -15.78
C LEU A 1137 -20.25 2.36 -15.94
N ALA A 1138 -20.78 2.33 -17.17
CA ALA A 1138 -22.21 2.50 -17.42
C ALA A 1138 -23.02 1.23 -17.14
N THR A 1139 -22.46 0.04 -17.40
CA THR A 1139 -23.20 -1.24 -17.49
C THR A 1139 -23.04 -2.19 -16.29
N ASN A 1140 -22.33 -1.79 -15.24
CA ASN A 1140 -22.08 -2.62 -14.05
C ASN A 1140 -23.21 -2.69 -13.00
N ASP A 1141 -22.99 -3.52 -11.97
CA ASP A 1141 -23.93 -3.82 -10.88
C ASP A 1141 -23.71 -2.94 -9.63
N VAL A 1142 -22.87 -1.91 -9.72
CA VAL A 1142 -22.56 -1.02 -8.60
C VAL A 1142 -23.55 0.14 -8.53
N PHE A 1143 -23.89 0.60 -7.34
CA PHE A 1143 -24.50 1.90 -7.11
C PHE A 1143 -23.56 2.72 -6.23
N TRP A 1144 -23.35 3.98 -6.58
CA TRP A 1144 -22.43 4.87 -5.86
C TRP A 1144 -23.18 5.67 -4.81
N ASP A 1145 -23.21 5.17 -3.59
CA ASP A 1145 -23.95 5.76 -2.48
C ASP A 1145 -23.07 6.72 -1.69
N GLU A 1146 -23.67 7.81 -1.23
CA GLU A 1146 -22.97 8.88 -0.54
C GLU A 1146 -22.88 8.62 0.97
N ILE A 1147 -21.73 8.90 1.57
CA ILE A 1147 -21.48 8.75 3.00
C ILE A 1147 -22.19 9.90 3.72
N ALA A 1148 -23.18 9.55 4.54
CA ALA A 1148 -23.95 10.50 5.34
C ALA A 1148 -23.32 10.77 6.72
N ALA A 1149 -22.72 9.75 7.35
CA ALA A 1149 -22.03 9.91 8.64
C ALA A 1149 -20.99 8.80 8.87
N ILE A 1150 -19.96 9.13 9.65
CA ILE A 1150 -18.96 8.20 10.18
C ILE A 1150 -18.86 8.43 11.69
N GLU A 1151 -19.17 7.42 12.50
CA GLU A 1151 -19.26 7.54 13.96
C GLU A 1151 -18.35 6.50 14.64
N PRO A 1152 -17.46 6.88 15.58
CA PRO A 1152 -16.65 5.91 16.31
C PRO A 1152 -17.53 5.11 17.29
N LEU A 1153 -17.35 3.78 17.34
CA LEU A 1153 -18.04 2.89 18.28
C LEU A 1153 -17.12 2.32 19.38
N GLY A 1154 -15.81 2.64 19.35
CA GLY A 1154 -14.83 2.15 20.32
C GLY A 1154 -14.25 0.78 19.94
N GLU A 1155 -13.60 0.10 20.90
CA GLU A 1155 -12.99 -1.21 20.67
C GLU A 1155 -14.02 -2.35 20.70
N GLN A 1156 -13.99 -3.20 19.66
CA GLN A 1156 -14.78 -4.41 19.56
C GLN A 1156 -13.94 -5.55 19.03
N GLU A 1157 -14.36 -6.79 19.29
CA GLU A 1157 -13.77 -7.96 18.66
C GLU A 1157 -14.13 -7.96 17.17
N VAL A 1158 -13.12 -8.11 16.33
CA VAL A 1158 -13.24 -8.06 14.87
C VAL A 1158 -12.71 -9.34 14.23
N PHE A 1159 -13.25 -9.64 13.06
CA PHE A 1159 -13.06 -10.84 12.29
C PHE A 1159 -12.68 -10.45 10.87
N ASP A 1160 -12.08 -11.40 10.17
CA ASP A 1160 -11.79 -11.27 8.75
C ASP A 1160 -12.11 -12.58 8.03
N ALA A 1161 -12.26 -12.51 6.71
CA ALA A 1161 -12.72 -13.61 5.88
C ALA A 1161 -11.97 -13.67 4.56
N THR A 1162 -11.70 -14.90 4.10
CA THR A 1162 -10.94 -15.13 2.87
C THR A 1162 -11.85 -15.56 1.74
N VAL A 1163 -11.98 -14.73 0.71
CA VAL A 1163 -12.66 -15.02 -0.57
C VAL A 1163 -11.64 -15.25 -1.69
N LEU A 1164 -11.78 -16.33 -2.44
CA LEU A 1164 -10.89 -16.68 -3.55
C LEU A 1164 -11.11 -15.79 -4.78
N GLU A 1165 -10.03 -15.56 -5.53
CA GLU A 1165 -9.96 -14.88 -6.84
C GLU A 1165 -10.24 -13.37 -6.84
N THR A 1166 -11.40 -12.95 -6.33
CA THR A 1166 -11.85 -11.54 -6.40
C THR A 1166 -11.51 -10.74 -5.16
N HIS A 1167 -11.18 -11.42 -4.06
CA HIS A 1167 -10.74 -10.84 -2.80
C HIS A 1167 -11.69 -9.78 -2.21
N ASN A 1168 -12.99 -9.84 -2.47
CA ASN A 1168 -13.99 -8.93 -1.91
C ASN A 1168 -15.33 -9.64 -1.71
N PHE A 1169 -16.24 -9.06 -0.93
CA PHE A 1169 -17.60 -9.60 -0.73
C PHE A 1169 -18.59 -8.50 -0.32
N VAL A 1170 -19.87 -8.84 -0.31
CA VAL A 1170 -20.94 -7.94 0.15
C VAL A 1170 -21.19 -8.13 1.66
N ALA A 1171 -21.00 -7.06 2.43
CA ALA A 1171 -21.24 -7.00 3.88
C ALA A 1171 -22.22 -5.86 4.23
N ASP A 1172 -23.29 -6.17 4.96
CA ASP A 1172 -24.40 -5.25 5.30
C ASP A 1172 -24.92 -4.41 4.10
N GLY A 1173 -24.86 -5.00 2.90
CA GLY A 1173 -25.29 -4.36 1.65
C GLY A 1173 -24.28 -3.35 1.08
N VAL A 1174 -23.01 -3.43 1.47
CA VAL A 1174 -21.88 -2.63 0.96
C VAL A 1174 -20.79 -3.57 0.44
N ASN A 1175 -20.11 -3.24 -0.66
CA ASN A 1175 -18.99 -4.06 -1.14
C ASN A 1175 -17.72 -3.71 -0.35
N VAL A 1176 -17.08 -4.73 0.20
CA VAL A 1176 -15.90 -4.63 1.07
C VAL A 1176 -14.79 -5.58 0.61
N HIS A 1177 -13.52 -5.27 0.87
CA HIS A 1177 -12.37 -6.05 0.38
C HIS A 1177 -11.68 -6.85 1.50
N ASN A 1178 -11.03 -7.96 1.12
CA ASN A 1178 -10.25 -8.84 1.98
C ASN A 1178 -8.88 -8.22 2.33
N SER A 1179 -8.15 -8.87 3.24
CA SER A 1179 -6.81 -8.46 3.64
C SER A 1179 -5.66 -9.06 2.79
N ILE A 1180 -4.47 -8.47 2.90
CA ILE A 1180 -3.27 -8.73 2.06
C ILE A 1180 -2.60 -10.09 2.36
N GLU A 1181 -2.83 -10.71 3.52
CA GLU A 1181 -2.14 -11.97 3.89
C GLU A 1181 -2.48 -13.19 3.02
N GLN A 1182 -3.36 -13.04 2.02
CA GLN A 1182 -4.02 -14.14 1.34
C GLN A 1182 -3.19 -14.79 0.24
N ASP A 1183 -2.38 -14.05 -0.51
CA ASP A 1183 -1.60 -14.59 -1.63
C ASP A 1183 -0.39 -15.43 -1.18
N ALA A 1184 0.06 -15.24 0.05
CA ALA A 1184 1.15 -16.01 0.64
C ALA A 1184 0.70 -17.44 0.97
N ASP A 1185 1.46 -18.43 0.51
CA ASP A 1185 1.29 -19.83 0.92
C ASP A 1185 1.83 -20.07 2.33
N MET A 1186 2.81 -19.27 2.76
CA MET A 1186 3.38 -19.32 4.10
C MET A 1186 3.61 -17.91 4.65
N VAL A 1187 3.19 -17.67 5.90
CA VAL A 1187 3.48 -16.43 6.64
C VAL A 1187 4.30 -16.78 7.86
N ILE A 1188 5.48 -16.19 7.94
CA ILE A 1188 6.43 -16.35 9.02
C ILE A 1188 6.47 -15.05 9.81
N LEU A 1189 6.22 -15.12 11.11
CA LEU A 1189 6.31 -13.98 12.02
C LEU A 1189 7.52 -14.17 12.94
N LEU A 1190 8.34 -13.14 13.09
CA LEU A 1190 9.44 -13.18 14.05
C LEU A 1190 9.04 -12.57 15.37
N TYR A 1191 9.19 -13.36 16.42
CA TYR A 1191 9.00 -12.91 17.80
C TYR A 1191 10.25 -13.12 18.61
N ARG A 1192 10.52 -12.17 19.50
CA ARG A 1192 11.62 -12.27 20.46
C ARG A 1192 11.09 -11.85 21.81
N GLU A 1193 10.96 -12.80 22.72
CA GLU A 1193 10.36 -12.57 24.04
C GLU A 1193 11.22 -11.60 24.87
N ASP A 1194 12.55 -11.70 24.74
CA ASP A 1194 13.54 -10.84 25.42
C ASP A 1194 13.49 -9.36 25.01
N VAL A 1195 12.82 -9.06 23.89
CA VAL A 1195 12.51 -7.68 23.46
C VAL A 1195 11.35 -7.09 24.29
N HIS A 1196 10.48 -7.94 24.86
CA HIS A 1196 9.22 -7.55 25.49
C HIS A 1196 9.17 -7.78 27.00
N ASP A 1197 9.80 -8.85 27.50
CA ASP A 1197 9.96 -9.17 28.92
C ASP A 1197 11.45 -9.25 29.29
N LYS A 1198 11.86 -8.44 30.27
CA LYS A 1198 13.26 -8.24 30.66
C LYS A 1198 13.81 -9.29 31.62
N GLU A 1199 12.93 -10.07 32.25
CA GLU A 1199 13.28 -11.19 33.13
C GLU A 1199 13.03 -12.54 32.45
N SER A 1200 12.69 -12.54 31.16
CA SER A 1200 12.45 -13.77 30.42
C SER A 1200 13.69 -14.68 30.47
N PRO A 1201 13.54 -15.95 30.86
CA PRO A 1201 14.64 -16.91 30.87
C PRO A 1201 15.16 -17.23 29.46
N ARG A 1202 14.49 -16.74 28.40
CA ARG A 1202 14.73 -17.03 26.98
C ARG A 1202 15.54 -15.94 26.26
N ALA A 1203 16.43 -15.25 26.98
CA ALA A 1203 17.26 -14.18 26.42
C ALA A 1203 18.21 -14.69 25.32
N GLY A 1204 18.16 -14.06 24.13
CA GLY A 1204 18.90 -14.53 22.95
C GLY A 1204 18.20 -15.60 22.12
N GLU A 1205 16.98 -16.00 22.47
CA GLU A 1205 16.11 -16.83 21.64
C GLU A 1205 15.19 -15.95 20.77
N ALA A 1206 14.82 -16.47 19.61
CA ALA A 1206 13.79 -15.92 18.74
C ALA A 1206 12.87 -17.06 18.30
N ASP A 1207 11.58 -16.78 18.24
CA ASP A 1207 10.59 -17.69 17.70
C ASP A 1207 10.31 -17.32 16.24
N ILE A 1208 10.55 -18.28 15.35
CA ILE A 1208 10.06 -18.29 13.97
C ILE A 1208 8.65 -18.89 14.04
N ILE A 1209 7.65 -18.03 14.06
CA ILE A 1209 6.24 -18.41 14.17
C ILE A 1209 5.72 -18.65 12.75
N VAL A 1210 5.48 -19.91 12.36
CA VAL A 1210 4.77 -20.22 11.12
C VAL A 1210 3.29 -19.98 11.35
N ALA A 1211 2.87 -18.73 11.17
CA ALA A 1211 1.51 -18.28 11.49
C ALA A 1211 0.48 -18.69 10.43
N LYS A 1212 0.93 -18.95 9.19
CA LYS A 1212 0.12 -19.52 8.11
C LYS A 1212 0.99 -20.48 7.31
N HIS A 1213 0.45 -21.65 6.97
CA HIS A 1213 1.04 -22.59 6.03
C HIS A 1213 -0.08 -23.32 5.28
N ARG A 1214 -0.16 -23.13 3.96
CA ARG A 1214 -1.28 -23.60 3.13
C ARG A 1214 -1.24 -25.11 2.88
N ASN A 1215 -0.04 -25.69 2.83
CA ASN A 1215 0.21 -27.08 2.44
C ASN A 1215 0.84 -27.92 3.55
N GLY A 1216 0.88 -27.42 4.80
CA GLY A 1216 1.51 -28.13 5.91
C GLY A 1216 1.18 -27.54 7.27
N PRO A 1217 1.75 -28.09 8.35
CA PRO A 1217 1.47 -27.66 9.72
C PRO A 1217 2.04 -26.27 10.02
N THR A 1218 1.36 -25.54 10.91
CA THR A 1218 1.84 -24.32 11.57
C THR A 1218 2.47 -24.69 12.91
N ALA A 1219 3.67 -24.19 13.18
CA ALA A 1219 4.33 -24.38 14.48
C ALA A 1219 5.27 -23.20 14.77
N ASP A 1220 5.70 -23.13 16.03
CA ASP A 1220 6.73 -22.20 16.46
C ASP A 1220 8.06 -22.93 16.51
N VAL A 1221 9.05 -22.39 15.82
CA VAL A 1221 10.42 -22.92 15.84
C VAL A 1221 11.31 -21.94 16.59
N THR A 1222 11.82 -22.37 17.74
CA THR A 1222 12.73 -21.56 18.54
C THR A 1222 14.15 -21.69 17.99
N VAL A 1223 14.77 -20.56 17.71
CA VAL A 1223 16.15 -20.44 17.20
C VAL A 1223 16.95 -19.50 18.10
N ALA A 1224 18.27 -19.68 18.17
CA ALA A 1224 19.14 -18.73 18.84
C ALA A 1224 19.46 -17.55 17.90
N PHE A 1225 19.23 -16.32 18.36
CA PHE A 1225 19.59 -15.10 17.64
C PHE A 1225 21.00 -14.63 18.03
N GLN A 1226 21.93 -14.70 17.09
CA GLN A 1226 23.30 -14.23 17.26
C GLN A 1226 23.52 -12.91 16.51
N GLY A 1227 22.88 -11.84 16.98
CA GLY A 1227 22.90 -10.53 16.32
C GLY A 1227 24.29 -9.97 16.02
N HIS A 1228 25.29 -10.30 16.86
CA HIS A 1228 26.69 -9.89 16.65
C HIS A 1228 27.35 -10.53 15.42
N TYR A 1229 26.84 -11.67 14.95
CA TYR A 1229 27.22 -12.32 13.69
C TYR A 1229 26.23 -12.06 12.55
N SER A 1230 25.16 -11.29 12.80
CA SER A 1230 24.06 -11.08 11.86
C SER A 1230 23.43 -12.38 11.35
N ARG A 1231 23.20 -13.32 12.27
CA ARG A 1231 22.61 -14.62 11.94
C ARG A 1231 21.70 -15.17 13.03
N PHE A 1232 20.81 -16.06 12.64
CA PHE A 1232 20.10 -16.99 13.49
C PHE A 1232 20.74 -18.38 13.37
N VAL A 1233 20.63 -19.21 14.40
CA VAL A 1233 21.11 -20.61 14.39
C VAL A 1233 20.14 -21.52 15.14
N ASP A 1234 20.11 -22.80 14.78
CA ASP A 1234 19.35 -23.80 15.53
C ASP A 1234 19.77 -23.85 17.00
N MET A 1235 18.81 -24.17 17.86
CA MET A 1235 19.08 -24.57 19.23
C MET A 1235 19.87 -25.88 19.21
N ALA A 1236 20.83 -26.04 20.12
CA ALA A 1236 21.60 -27.28 20.18
C ALA A 1236 20.65 -28.47 20.44
N PRO A 1237 20.76 -29.59 19.69
CA PRO A 1237 19.95 -30.76 19.98
C PRO A 1237 20.25 -31.23 21.40
N GLY A 1238 19.18 -31.36 22.20
CA GLY A 1238 19.24 -31.91 23.56
C GLY A 1238 19.52 -33.40 23.59
#